data_AF-A0A377BMQ4-F1
#
_entry.id   AF-A0A377BMQ4-F1
#
_cell.length_a   1.000
_cell.length_b   1.000
_cell.length_c   1.000
_cell.angle_alpha   90.00
_cell.angle_beta   90.00
_cell.angle_gamma   90.00
#
_symmetry.space_group_name_H-M   'P 1'
#
loop_
_entity.id
_entity.type
_entity.pdbx_description
1 polymer ?
#
loop_
_entity_poly.entity_id
_entity_poly.type
_entity_poly.pdbx_seq_one_letter_code
_entity_poly.pdbx_strand_id
1 'polypeptide(L)'
;MAKFKISDVTTTTPSPFATSLLFGYVAEFMYQSDAPLAERRASVLSLDSELLRNLLGQVDPGELLDPQVIRQVEEELQRLAPGRRAKGEEGLFDLLRELGPMTVEDLAQRHTGSSEEVASYLENLLAVKRIFPAMISGQERLACMDDAARLRDALGVRLPESLPEIYLHRVSYPLRDLFLRYLRAHALVTAEQLAHEFSLGIAIVEEQLQQLREQGLVMNLQQDIWVSDEVFRRLRLRSLQAAREATRPVAATTYARLLLERQGVLPATDGSPALFASTSPGVYEGVDGVMRVIEQLAGVGLPASLWESQILPARVRDYSSEMLDELLATGAVIWSGQKKLGEDDGLVALHLQEYAAESFTPAEADQANRSALQQAIVAVLADGGAWFAQQISQRIRDKIGESVDLSALQEALWALVWQGVITSDIWAPLRALTRSSSNARTSTRRSHRARRGRPVYAQPVSPRVSYNTPNLAGRWSLLQVEPLNDTERMLALAENMLDRYGIISRQAVIAENIPGGFPSMQTLCRSMEDSGRIMRGRFVEGLGGAQFAERLTIDRLRDLATQATQTRHYTPVALSANDPANVWGNLLPWPAHPATLVPTRRAGALVVVSGGKLLLYLAQGGKKMLVWQEKEELLAPEVFHALTTALRREPRLRFTLTEVNDLPVRQTPMFTLLREAGFSSSPQGLDWG
;
A
#
# COMPACT_ATOMS: atom_id res chain seq x y z
N MET A 1 -42.76 17.93 -24.87
CA MET A 1 -42.23 17.79 -23.49
C MET A 1 -43.33 17.26 -22.60
N ALA A 2 -43.24 16.00 -22.15
CA ALA A 2 -44.17 15.47 -21.15
C ALA A 2 -43.89 16.14 -19.80
N LYS A 3 -44.91 16.75 -19.19
CA LYS A 3 -44.82 17.34 -17.85
C LYS A 3 -45.09 16.24 -16.83
N PHE A 4 -44.06 15.82 -16.12
CA PHE A 4 -44.19 14.92 -14.97
C PHE A 4 -44.53 15.74 -13.73
N LYS A 5 -45.52 15.30 -12.96
CA LYS A 5 -45.89 15.90 -11.68
C LYS A 5 -45.55 14.87 -10.60
N ILE A 6 -44.58 15.22 -9.76
CA ILE A 6 -44.15 14.41 -8.62
C ILE A 6 -44.91 14.94 -7.39
N SER A 7 -45.42 14.02 -6.58
CA SER A 7 -46.09 14.33 -5.31
C SER A 7 -45.60 13.34 -4.25
N ASP A 8 -45.08 13.85 -3.14
CA ASP A 8 -44.63 13.03 -2.02
C ASP A 8 -45.79 12.67 -1.08
N VAL A 9 -45.78 11.43 -0.60
CA VAL A 9 -46.73 10.90 0.38
C VAL A 9 -45.96 10.10 1.43
N THR A 10 -46.09 10.48 2.70
CA THR A 10 -45.50 9.77 3.84
C THR A 10 -46.46 8.70 4.33
N THR A 11 -45.97 7.47 4.53
CA THR A 11 -46.77 6.33 5.02
C THR A 11 -46.15 5.77 6.29
N THR A 12 -46.99 5.21 7.18
CA THR A 12 -46.55 4.62 8.46
C THR A 12 -46.05 3.19 8.33
N THR A 13 -46.26 2.54 7.18
CA THR A 13 -45.74 1.20 6.87
C THR A 13 -45.06 1.23 5.50
N PRO A 14 -43.87 0.60 5.35
CA PRO A 14 -43.14 0.63 4.09
C PRO A 14 -43.95 -0.04 2.99
N SER A 15 -43.88 0.53 1.78
CA SER A 15 -44.50 -0.09 0.61
C SER A 15 -43.89 -1.48 0.33
N PRO A 16 -44.56 -2.38 -0.42
CA PRO A 16 -44.00 -3.68 -0.77
C PRO A 16 -42.63 -3.59 -1.46
N PHE A 17 -42.40 -2.54 -2.27
CA PHE A 17 -41.10 -2.25 -2.89
C PHE A 17 -40.05 -1.84 -1.84
N ALA A 18 -40.40 -0.92 -0.92
CA ALA A 18 -39.51 -0.52 0.17
C ALA A 18 -39.21 -1.68 1.14
N THR A 19 -40.17 -2.58 1.34
CA THR A 19 -40.02 -3.79 2.17
C THR A 19 -38.96 -4.74 1.58
N SER A 20 -38.94 -4.94 0.26
CA SER A 20 -37.88 -5.74 -0.37
C SER A 20 -36.48 -5.13 -0.26
N LEU A 21 -36.37 -3.78 -0.27
CA LEU A 21 -35.11 -3.08 0.00
C LEU A 21 -34.67 -3.23 1.48
N LEU A 22 -35.63 -3.25 2.42
CA LEU A 22 -35.41 -3.56 3.84
C LEU A 22 -35.00 -5.02 4.09
N PHE A 23 -35.41 -5.99 3.25
CA PHE A 23 -35.00 -7.39 3.38
C PHE A 23 -33.61 -7.68 2.79
N GLY A 24 -33.22 -7.01 1.70
CA GLY A 24 -31.82 -7.03 1.22
C GLY A 24 -30.83 -6.51 2.28
N TYR A 25 -31.31 -5.61 3.12
CA TYR A 25 -30.60 -4.98 4.23
C TYR A 25 -30.35 -5.91 5.46
N VAL A 26 -31.20 -6.92 5.71
CA VAL A 26 -30.95 -7.94 6.75
C VAL A 26 -29.81 -8.89 6.34
N ALA A 27 -29.70 -9.19 5.05
CA ALA A 27 -28.61 -10.00 4.52
C ALA A 27 -27.26 -9.28 4.62
N GLU A 28 -27.21 -7.97 4.33
CA GLU A 28 -26.00 -7.14 4.49
C GLU A 28 -25.54 -7.08 5.95
N PHE A 29 -26.47 -7.08 6.92
CA PHE A 29 -26.18 -7.13 8.36
C PHE A 29 -25.65 -8.50 8.84
N MET A 30 -26.05 -9.61 8.22
CA MET A 30 -25.56 -10.95 8.58
C MET A 30 -24.08 -11.19 8.20
N TYR A 31 -23.54 -10.44 7.23
CA TYR A 31 -22.14 -10.55 6.77
C TYR A 31 -21.26 -9.37 7.21
N GLN A 32 -21.74 -8.53 8.14
CA GLN A 32 -21.05 -7.29 8.57
C GLN A 32 -19.71 -7.49 9.30
N SER A 33 -19.39 -8.68 9.80
CA SER A 33 -18.11 -8.96 10.48
C SER A 33 -16.90 -8.90 9.53
N ASP A 34 -17.15 -9.10 8.24
CA ASP A 34 -16.09 -9.37 7.27
C ASP A 34 -15.60 -8.10 6.55
N ALA A 35 -16.39 -7.00 6.60
CA ALA A 35 -16.01 -5.71 6.02
C ALA A 35 -15.00 -4.93 6.90
N PRO A 36 -14.06 -4.16 6.35
CA PRO A 36 -13.16 -3.33 7.14
C PRO A 36 -13.96 -2.31 7.96
N LEU A 37 -13.43 -1.93 9.12
CA LEU A 37 -14.14 -1.09 10.09
C LEU A 37 -14.70 0.21 9.48
N ALA A 38 -13.94 0.86 8.59
CA ALA A 38 -14.39 2.10 7.95
C ALA A 38 -15.59 1.92 7.02
N GLU A 39 -15.64 0.83 6.23
CA GLU A 39 -16.75 0.53 5.33
C GLU A 39 -17.98 0.09 6.12
N ARG A 40 -17.78 -0.73 7.15
CA ARG A 40 -18.85 -1.11 8.09
C ARG A 40 -19.47 0.13 8.76
N ARG A 41 -18.64 1.04 9.28
CA ARG A 41 -19.08 2.32 9.85
C ARG A 41 -19.86 3.15 8.84
N ALA A 42 -19.35 3.31 7.62
CA ALA A 42 -20.01 4.10 6.59
C ALA A 42 -21.39 3.53 6.24
N SER A 43 -21.50 2.21 6.09
CA SER A 43 -22.77 1.54 5.81
C SER A 43 -23.78 1.72 6.95
N VAL A 44 -23.38 1.48 8.20
CA VAL A 44 -24.27 1.63 9.37
C VAL A 44 -24.69 3.08 9.60
N LEU A 45 -23.77 4.04 9.48
CA LEU A 45 -24.08 5.47 9.66
C LEU A 45 -24.92 6.06 8.52
N SER A 46 -24.97 5.41 7.37
CA SER A 46 -25.79 5.82 6.22
C SER A 46 -27.28 5.50 6.37
N LEU A 47 -27.65 4.64 7.33
CA LEU A 47 -29.02 4.18 7.58
C LEU A 47 -29.95 5.27 8.11
N ASP A 48 -31.26 5.18 7.87
CA ASP A 48 -32.21 6.16 8.41
C ASP A 48 -32.18 6.22 9.94
N SER A 49 -32.41 7.41 10.50
CA SER A 49 -32.36 7.73 11.92
C SER A 49 -33.32 6.89 12.76
N GLU A 50 -34.49 6.52 12.24
CA GLU A 50 -35.42 5.63 12.96
C GLU A 50 -34.92 4.19 13.04
N LEU A 51 -34.37 3.66 11.94
CA LEU A 51 -33.77 2.32 11.91
C LEU A 51 -32.53 2.25 12.80
N LEU A 52 -31.72 3.30 12.77
CA LEU A 52 -30.52 3.43 13.58
C LEU A 52 -30.88 3.51 15.07
N ARG A 53 -31.96 4.22 15.45
CA ARG A 53 -32.50 4.21 16.82
C ARG A 53 -32.97 2.83 17.28
N ASN A 54 -33.53 2.02 16.39
CA ASN A 54 -33.95 0.64 16.71
C ASN A 54 -32.75 -0.32 16.85
N LEU A 55 -31.62 0.01 16.22
CA LEU A 55 -30.36 -0.74 16.30
C LEU A 55 -29.46 -0.31 17.47
N LEU A 56 -29.56 0.96 17.90
CA LEU A 56 -28.86 1.50 19.06
C LEU A 56 -29.37 0.80 20.32
N GLY A 57 -28.49 -0.03 20.90
CA GLY A 57 -28.85 -1.02 21.92
C GLY A 57 -28.19 -2.38 21.68
N GLN A 58 -27.77 -2.69 20.45
CA GLN A 58 -27.07 -3.93 20.09
C GLN A 58 -25.61 -3.73 19.62
N VAL A 59 -25.22 -2.51 19.24
CA VAL A 59 -23.89 -2.19 18.69
C VAL A 59 -23.17 -1.22 19.61
N ASP A 60 -21.89 -1.50 19.89
CA ASP A 60 -21.04 -0.64 20.73
C ASP A 60 -20.90 0.75 20.07
N PRO A 61 -21.22 1.85 20.77
CA PRO A 61 -21.04 3.21 20.26
C PRO A 61 -19.61 3.52 19.83
N GLY A 62 -18.59 2.87 20.41
CA GLY A 62 -17.19 3.00 19.99
C GLY A 62 -16.88 2.37 18.63
N GLU A 63 -17.68 1.41 18.17
CA GLU A 63 -17.58 0.87 16.81
C GLU A 63 -18.26 1.79 15.79
N LEU A 64 -19.33 2.49 16.19
CA LEU A 64 -20.22 3.25 15.32
C LEU A 64 -19.77 4.70 15.12
N LEU A 65 -19.37 5.39 16.19
CA LEU A 65 -18.92 6.79 16.15
C LEU A 65 -17.39 6.86 16.16
N ASP A 66 -16.82 7.79 15.39
CA ASP A 66 -15.37 7.95 15.35
C ASP A 66 -14.86 8.65 16.64
N PRO A 67 -13.90 8.06 17.39
CA PRO A 67 -13.41 8.64 18.65
C PRO A 67 -12.77 10.02 18.50
N GLN A 68 -12.10 10.30 17.37
CA GLN A 68 -11.53 11.62 17.09
C GLN A 68 -12.65 12.64 16.85
N VAL A 69 -13.70 12.23 16.14
CA VAL A 69 -14.88 13.08 15.92
C VAL A 69 -15.60 13.40 17.23
N ILE A 70 -15.76 12.42 18.13
CA ILE A 70 -16.35 12.65 19.45
C ILE A 70 -15.54 13.70 20.21
N ARG A 71 -14.22 13.53 20.30
CA ARG A 71 -13.33 14.49 20.99
C ARG A 71 -13.41 15.89 20.38
N GLN A 72 -13.34 15.98 19.06
CA GLN A 72 -13.41 17.27 18.36
C GLN A 72 -14.75 17.97 18.60
N VAL A 73 -15.86 17.22 18.57
CA VAL A 73 -17.19 17.78 18.84
C VAL A 73 -17.29 18.22 20.31
N GLU A 74 -16.79 17.45 21.27
CA GLU A 74 -16.71 17.84 22.69
C GLU A 74 -15.96 19.17 22.86
N GLU A 75 -14.75 19.28 22.31
CA GLU A 75 -13.93 20.51 22.40
C GLU A 75 -14.62 21.73 21.76
N GLU A 76 -15.36 21.52 20.66
CA GLU A 76 -16.13 22.58 20.01
C GLU A 76 -17.36 23.00 20.82
N LEU A 77 -18.10 22.05 21.39
CA LEU A 77 -19.28 22.31 22.22
C LEU A 77 -18.88 22.98 23.54
N GLN A 78 -17.77 22.54 24.15
CA GLN A 78 -17.20 23.12 25.37
C GLN A 78 -16.46 24.45 25.14
N ARG A 79 -16.41 24.96 23.91
CA ARG A 79 -15.70 26.21 23.53
C ARG A 79 -14.19 26.20 23.86
N LEU A 80 -13.58 25.02 23.91
CA LEU A 80 -12.14 24.82 24.17
C LEU A 80 -11.30 24.86 22.89
N ALA A 81 -11.90 24.46 21.76
CA ALA A 81 -11.24 24.48 20.45
C ALA A 81 -10.72 25.90 20.12
N PRO A 82 -9.49 26.07 19.58
CA PRO A 82 -8.86 27.38 19.38
C PRO A 82 -9.71 28.41 18.60
N GLY A 83 -10.50 27.95 17.62
CA GLY A 83 -11.40 28.80 16.83
C GLY A 83 -12.77 29.09 17.47
N ARG A 84 -13.08 28.49 18.62
CA ARG A 84 -14.40 28.59 19.31
C ARG A 84 -14.35 29.34 20.63
N ARG A 85 -13.16 29.58 21.18
CA ARG A 85 -12.96 30.32 22.43
C ARG A 85 -13.61 31.70 22.36
N ALA A 86 -14.18 32.12 23.49
CA ALA A 86 -14.82 33.42 23.66
C ALA A 86 -13.78 34.56 23.58
N LYS A 87 -14.27 35.74 23.20
CA LYS A 87 -13.46 36.96 23.07
C LYS A 87 -14.17 38.14 23.70
N GLY A 88 -13.43 38.95 24.45
CA GLY A 88 -13.93 40.13 25.13
C GLY A 88 -14.93 39.81 26.24
N GLU A 89 -15.43 40.86 26.88
CA GLU A 89 -16.36 40.75 28.02
C GLU A 89 -17.67 40.05 27.65
N GLU A 90 -18.30 40.42 26.53
CA GLU A 90 -19.56 39.81 26.08
C GLU A 90 -19.43 38.30 25.83
N GLY A 91 -18.25 37.87 25.36
CA GLY A 91 -17.98 36.46 25.14
C GLY A 91 -18.07 35.63 26.43
N LEU A 92 -17.65 36.18 27.58
CA LEU A 92 -17.76 35.49 28.87
C LEU A 92 -19.21 35.37 29.33
N PHE A 93 -20.01 36.42 29.12
CA PHE A 93 -21.45 36.36 29.40
C PHE A 93 -22.16 35.31 28.54
N ASP A 94 -21.82 35.25 27.25
CA ASP A 94 -22.37 34.23 26.34
C ASP A 94 -21.98 32.80 26.75
N LEU A 95 -20.76 32.57 27.25
CA LEU A 95 -20.37 31.26 27.77
C LEU A 95 -21.29 30.81 28.93
N LEU A 96 -21.56 31.69 29.88
CA LEU A 96 -22.44 31.40 31.02
C LEU A 96 -23.90 31.19 30.59
N ARG A 97 -24.35 31.91 29.56
CA ARG A 97 -25.69 31.75 28.99
C ARG A 97 -25.84 30.40 28.27
N GLU A 98 -24.85 30.03 27.46
CA GLU A 98 -24.89 28.85 26.58
C GLU A 98 -24.52 27.54 27.27
N LEU A 99 -23.46 27.52 28.09
CA LEU A 99 -22.96 26.32 28.76
C LEU A 99 -23.51 26.17 30.18
N GLY A 100 -23.83 27.30 30.83
CA GLY A 100 -24.33 27.34 32.19
C GLY A 100 -23.28 27.73 33.24
N PRO A 101 -23.61 27.58 34.53
CA PRO A 101 -22.75 28.03 35.61
C PRO A 101 -21.42 27.28 35.69
N MET A 102 -20.32 28.01 35.79
CA MET A 102 -18.97 27.43 35.82
C MET A 102 -17.99 28.25 36.67
N THR A 103 -16.80 27.70 36.93
CA THR A 103 -15.77 28.37 37.72
C THR A 103 -15.04 29.46 36.94
N VAL A 104 -14.31 30.33 37.63
CA VAL A 104 -13.45 31.33 36.98
C VAL A 104 -12.34 30.66 36.15
N GLU A 105 -11.81 29.54 36.64
CA GLU A 105 -10.79 28.74 35.94
C GLU A 105 -11.34 28.17 34.62
N ASP A 106 -12.56 27.65 34.65
CA ASP A 106 -13.27 27.16 33.47
C ASP A 106 -13.49 28.23 32.40
N LEU A 107 -13.88 29.44 32.83
CA LEU A 107 -14.07 30.59 31.95
C LEU A 107 -12.74 31.00 31.30
N ALA A 108 -11.66 31.04 32.08
CA ALA A 108 -10.33 31.38 31.58
C ALA A 108 -9.84 30.39 30.51
N GLN A 109 -10.05 29.08 30.69
CA GLN A 109 -9.67 28.06 29.70
C GLN A 109 -10.42 28.20 28.36
N ARG A 110 -11.64 28.76 28.40
CA ARG A 110 -12.55 28.92 27.25
C ARG A 110 -12.49 30.32 26.63
N HIS A 111 -11.59 31.19 27.10
CA HIS A 111 -11.42 32.56 26.63
C HIS A 111 -10.03 32.77 26.01
N THR A 112 -9.88 33.76 25.11
CA THR A 112 -8.58 34.05 24.45
C THR A 112 -7.70 35.05 25.19
N GLY A 113 -8.29 35.86 26.07
CA GLY A 113 -7.59 36.88 26.87
C GLY A 113 -6.77 36.29 28.02
N SER A 114 -5.92 37.11 28.64
CA SER A 114 -5.12 36.71 29.80
C SER A 114 -6.01 36.49 31.03
N SER A 115 -5.50 35.78 32.04
CA SER A 115 -6.23 35.57 33.30
C SER A 115 -6.59 36.90 34.00
N GLU A 116 -5.74 37.92 33.87
CA GLU A 116 -5.98 39.26 34.44
C GLU A 116 -7.10 40.00 33.71
N GLU A 117 -7.14 39.91 32.37
CA GLU A 117 -8.22 40.49 31.57
C GLU A 117 -9.56 39.82 31.86
N VAL A 118 -9.57 38.48 31.95
CA VAL A 118 -10.78 37.72 32.28
C VAL A 118 -11.30 38.11 33.67
N ALA A 119 -10.42 38.22 34.67
CA ALA A 119 -10.83 38.66 36.00
C ALA A 119 -11.48 40.05 35.99
N SER A 120 -10.87 41.01 35.28
CA SER A 120 -11.40 42.37 35.12
C SER A 120 -12.79 42.39 34.45
N TYR A 121 -12.98 41.60 33.40
CA TYR A 121 -14.29 41.46 32.75
C TYR A 121 -15.35 40.86 33.68
N LEU A 122 -15.00 39.85 34.47
CA LEU A 122 -15.94 39.24 35.42
C LEU A 122 -16.32 40.21 36.55
N GLU A 123 -15.38 41.00 37.05
CA GLU A 123 -15.66 42.07 38.02
C GLU A 123 -16.66 43.10 37.46
N ASN A 124 -16.49 43.50 36.20
CA ASN A 124 -17.41 44.43 35.54
C ASN A 124 -18.82 43.82 35.39
N LEU A 125 -18.91 42.56 34.91
CA LEU A 125 -20.19 41.86 34.76
C LEU A 125 -20.92 41.67 36.10
N LEU A 126 -20.19 41.46 37.20
CA LEU A 126 -20.74 41.42 38.56
C LEU A 126 -21.23 42.79 39.00
N ALA A 127 -20.44 43.85 38.77
CA ALA A 127 -20.80 45.22 39.14
C ALA A 127 -22.07 45.72 38.43
N VAL A 128 -22.23 45.39 37.14
CA VAL A 128 -23.41 45.72 36.34
C VAL A 128 -24.56 44.72 36.56
N LYS A 129 -24.38 43.72 37.43
CA LYS A 129 -25.37 42.70 37.80
C LYS A 129 -25.91 41.91 36.60
N ARG A 130 -25.03 41.49 35.69
CA ARG A 130 -25.35 40.57 34.59
C ARG A 130 -25.10 39.10 34.95
N ILE A 131 -24.21 38.86 35.92
CA ILE A 131 -23.88 37.54 36.46
C ILE A 131 -23.92 37.58 37.98
N PHE A 132 -23.99 36.43 38.63
CA PHE A 132 -23.95 36.32 40.09
C PHE A 132 -23.24 35.03 40.56
N PRO A 133 -22.61 35.02 41.75
CA PRO A 133 -22.06 33.81 42.34
C PRO A 133 -23.17 32.90 42.87
N ALA A 134 -23.07 31.62 42.57
CA ALA A 134 -23.99 30.57 42.99
C ALA A 134 -23.21 29.39 43.57
N MET A 135 -23.66 28.87 44.71
CA MET A 135 -23.11 27.64 45.27
C MET A 135 -23.81 26.44 44.63
N ILE A 136 -23.10 25.71 43.78
CA ILE A 136 -23.62 24.55 43.05
C ILE A 136 -22.65 23.40 43.28
N SER A 137 -23.17 22.25 43.74
CA SER A 137 -22.35 21.06 44.01
C SER A 137 -21.15 21.30 44.94
N GLY A 138 -21.35 22.17 45.95
CA GLY A 138 -20.33 22.52 46.94
C GLY A 138 -19.20 23.43 46.41
N GLN A 139 -19.32 23.95 45.19
CA GLN A 139 -18.37 24.87 44.58
C GLN A 139 -19.04 26.21 44.26
N GLU A 140 -18.30 27.30 44.44
CA GLU A 140 -18.73 28.61 43.97
C GLU A 140 -18.53 28.71 42.47
N ARG A 141 -19.62 28.94 41.74
CA ARG A 141 -19.65 29.09 40.28
C ARG A 141 -20.33 30.40 39.92
N LEU A 142 -19.94 31.01 38.82
CA LEU A 142 -20.62 32.19 38.27
C LEU A 142 -21.76 31.72 37.38
N ALA A 143 -22.93 32.36 37.50
CA ALA A 143 -24.12 32.07 36.70
C ALA A 143 -24.64 33.34 36.03
N CYS A 144 -25.26 33.19 34.86
CA CYS A 144 -26.01 34.28 34.23
C CYS A 144 -27.26 34.60 35.04
N MET A 145 -27.64 35.88 35.12
CA MET A 145 -28.86 36.31 35.84
C MET A 145 -30.14 35.67 35.27
N ASP A 146 -30.18 35.36 33.97
CA ASP A 146 -31.30 34.66 33.32
C ASP A 146 -31.57 33.25 33.89
N ASP A 147 -30.58 32.66 34.58
CA ASP A 147 -30.70 31.35 35.20
C ASP A 147 -31.21 31.38 36.64
N ALA A 148 -31.37 32.57 37.25
CA ALA A 148 -31.69 32.70 38.67
C ALA A 148 -32.92 31.86 39.07
N ALA A 149 -34.04 32.02 38.35
CA ALA A 149 -35.25 31.24 38.61
C ALA A 149 -35.04 29.73 38.36
N ARG A 150 -34.31 29.34 37.31
CA ARG A 150 -34.05 27.92 36.99
C ARG A 150 -33.23 27.26 38.09
N LEU A 151 -32.17 27.90 38.55
CA LEU A 151 -31.28 27.37 39.58
C LEU A 151 -31.96 27.32 40.95
N ARG A 152 -32.77 28.33 41.30
CA ARG A 152 -33.58 28.31 42.52
C ARG A 152 -34.61 27.17 42.48
N ASP A 153 -35.38 27.08 41.41
CA ASP A 153 -36.53 26.18 41.33
C ASP A 153 -36.11 24.72 41.08
N ALA A 154 -34.99 24.46 40.40
CA ALA A 154 -34.49 23.10 40.16
C ALA A 154 -33.53 22.59 41.26
N LEU A 155 -32.62 23.44 41.75
CA LEU A 155 -31.50 23.01 42.60
C LEU A 155 -31.55 23.62 44.01
N GLY A 156 -32.51 24.50 44.29
CA GLY A 156 -32.62 25.17 45.60
C GLY A 156 -31.49 26.18 45.87
N VAL A 157 -30.84 26.70 44.82
CA VAL A 157 -29.76 27.69 44.97
C VAL A 157 -30.29 28.96 45.66
N ARG A 158 -29.56 29.43 46.67
CA ARG A 158 -29.85 30.73 47.30
C ARG A 158 -29.49 31.86 46.35
N LEU A 159 -30.47 32.69 46.04
CA LEU A 159 -30.30 33.85 45.20
C LEU A 159 -29.86 35.07 46.02
N PRO A 160 -28.97 35.94 45.47
CA PRO A 160 -28.68 37.24 46.06
C PRO A 160 -29.94 38.09 46.29
N GLU A 161 -30.00 38.81 47.41
CA GLU A 161 -31.13 39.72 47.72
C GLU A 161 -31.23 40.91 46.75
N SER A 162 -30.17 41.18 45.99
CA SER A 162 -30.04 42.33 45.09
C SER A 162 -30.56 42.10 43.66
N LEU A 163 -31.19 40.95 43.42
CA LEU A 163 -31.74 40.51 42.13
C LEU A 163 -33.05 41.25 41.76
N PRO A 164 -33.16 41.81 40.53
CA PRO A 164 -34.41 42.39 40.04
C PRO A 164 -35.55 41.36 39.95
N GLU A 165 -36.80 41.79 40.21
CA GLU A 165 -37.99 40.91 40.23
C GLU A 165 -38.22 40.14 38.92
N ILE A 166 -37.82 40.71 37.77
CA ILE A 166 -37.98 40.07 36.45
C ILE A 166 -37.27 38.71 36.35
N TYR A 167 -36.18 38.50 37.09
CA TYR A 167 -35.42 37.25 37.09
C TYR A 167 -35.93 36.22 38.11
N LEU A 168 -36.97 36.57 38.88
CA LEU A 168 -37.54 35.71 39.94
C LEU A 168 -38.80 34.97 39.49
N HIS A 169 -39.34 35.27 38.31
CA HIS A 169 -40.52 34.62 37.75
C HIS A 169 -40.31 33.11 37.60
N ARG A 170 -41.30 32.32 38.04
CA ARG A 170 -41.22 30.84 38.00
C ARG A 170 -41.10 30.33 36.57
N VAL A 171 -40.24 29.33 36.40
CA VAL A 171 -40.06 28.59 35.14
C VAL A 171 -40.83 27.26 35.23
N SER A 172 -41.45 26.83 34.13
CA SER A 172 -42.33 25.65 34.12
C SER A 172 -41.57 24.33 34.29
N TYR A 173 -40.41 24.18 33.63
CA TYR A 173 -39.61 22.95 33.64
C TYR A 173 -38.13 23.26 33.89
N PRO A 174 -37.77 23.78 35.07
CA PRO A 174 -36.43 24.33 35.33
C PRO A 174 -35.34 23.25 35.24
N LEU A 175 -35.60 22.04 35.75
CA LEU A 175 -34.65 20.92 35.69
C LEU A 175 -34.43 20.42 34.26
N ARG A 176 -35.53 20.29 33.49
CA ARG A 176 -35.50 19.93 32.07
C ARG A 176 -34.66 20.90 31.25
N ASP A 177 -34.83 22.21 31.49
CA ASP A 177 -34.08 23.25 30.79
C ASP A 177 -32.57 23.15 31.07
N LEU A 178 -32.18 22.93 32.34
CA LEU A 178 -30.78 22.75 32.73
C LEU A 178 -30.16 21.51 32.08
N PHE A 179 -30.87 20.38 32.09
CA PHE A 179 -30.41 19.13 31.48
C PHE A 179 -30.25 19.27 29.97
N LEU A 180 -31.24 19.85 29.28
CA LEU A 180 -31.16 20.07 27.84
C LEU A 180 -30.06 21.04 27.45
N ARG A 181 -29.72 22.01 28.31
CA ARG A 181 -28.55 22.87 28.07
C ARG A 181 -27.26 22.07 28.22
N TYR A 182 -27.11 21.32 29.31
CA TYR A 182 -25.93 20.49 29.55
C TYR A 182 -25.70 19.47 28.42
N LEU A 183 -26.74 18.73 28.04
CA LEU A 183 -26.69 17.72 26.97
C LEU A 183 -26.45 18.31 25.56
N ARG A 184 -26.65 19.62 25.37
CA ARG A 184 -26.25 20.33 24.14
C ARG A 184 -24.81 20.81 24.18
N ALA A 185 -24.22 20.94 25.37
CA ALA A 185 -22.83 21.34 25.59
C ALA A 185 -21.85 20.15 25.61
N HIS A 186 -22.34 18.91 25.64
CA HIS A 186 -21.51 17.70 25.71
C HIS A 186 -21.83 16.71 24.59
N ALA A 187 -20.81 16.02 24.11
CA ALA A 187 -20.86 15.03 23.04
C ALA A 187 -21.51 13.73 23.50
N LEU A 188 -21.06 13.18 24.63
CA LEU A 188 -21.57 11.96 25.25
C LEU A 188 -21.56 12.15 26.78
N VAL A 189 -22.65 11.77 27.46
CA VAL A 189 -22.87 12.04 28.89
C VAL A 189 -23.40 10.79 29.58
N THR A 190 -22.98 10.53 30.82
CA THR A 190 -23.58 9.47 31.66
C THR A 190 -24.57 10.04 32.69
N ALA A 191 -25.50 9.23 33.21
CA ALA A 191 -26.39 9.69 34.26
C ALA A 191 -25.62 10.09 35.54
N GLU A 192 -24.52 9.40 35.84
CA GLU A 192 -23.61 9.73 36.94
C GLU A 192 -22.98 11.13 36.79
N GLN A 193 -22.56 11.51 35.58
CA GLN A 193 -21.98 12.84 35.32
C GLN A 193 -23.01 13.95 35.58
N LEU A 194 -24.25 13.77 35.10
CA LEU A 194 -25.34 14.71 35.36
C LEU A 194 -25.71 14.78 36.85
N ALA A 195 -25.77 13.64 37.53
CA ALA A 195 -26.05 13.56 38.96
C ALA A 195 -24.99 14.30 39.78
N HIS A 196 -23.71 14.12 39.44
CA HIS A 196 -22.60 14.83 40.07
C HIS A 196 -22.63 16.33 39.76
N GLU A 197 -22.82 16.71 38.50
CA GLU A 197 -22.80 18.11 38.08
C GLU A 197 -23.88 18.94 38.77
N PHE A 198 -25.10 18.40 38.89
CA PHE A 198 -26.24 19.09 39.49
C PHE A 198 -26.50 18.73 40.96
N SER A 199 -25.70 17.85 41.57
CA SER A 199 -25.91 17.31 42.94
C SER A 199 -27.31 16.74 43.16
N LEU A 200 -27.77 15.93 42.22
CA LEU A 200 -29.07 15.26 42.26
C LEU A 200 -28.89 13.77 42.52
N GLY A 201 -29.90 13.15 43.12
CA GLY A 201 -29.94 11.68 43.23
C GLY A 201 -30.06 11.06 41.84
N ILE A 202 -29.27 10.01 41.57
CA ILE A 202 -29.20 9.38 40.25
C ILE A 202 -30.57 8.92 39.73
N ALA A 203 -31.46 8.45 40.60
CA ALA A 203 -32.83 8.06 40.23
C ALA A 203 -33.64 9.21 39.62
N ILE A 204 -33.45 10.45 40.10
CA ILE A 204 -34.13 11.64 39.55
C ILE A 204 -33.58 11.94 38.16
N VAL A 205 -32.27 11.79 37.99
CA VAL A 205 -31.59 12.01 36.71
C VAL A 205 -32.08 11.00 35.67
N GLU A 206 -32.10 9.72 36.02
CA GLU A 206 -32.58 8.63 35.16
C GLU A 206 -34.05 8.83 34.74
N GLU A 207 -34.93 9.18 35.68
CA GLU A 207 -36.33 9.45 35.39
C GLU A 207 -36.49 10.62 34.40
N GLN A 208 -35.75 11.71 34.61
CA GLN A 208 -35.78 12.87 33.71
C GLN A 208 -35.21 12.55 32.33
N LEU A 209 -34.12 11.79 32.24
CA LEU A 209 -33.55 11.34 30.97
C LEU A 209 -34.52 10.43 30.21
N GLN A 210 -35.24 9.56 30.92
CA GLN A 210 -36.27 8.71 30.33
C GLN A 210 -37.44 9.54 29.78
N GLN A 211 -37.93 10.54 30.51
CA GLN A 211 -38.96 11.48 30.02
C GLN A 211 -38.50 12.25 28.78
N LEU A 212 -37.24 12.71 28.76
CA LEU A 212 -36.65 13.38 27.61
C LEU A 212 -36.51 12.45 26.39
N ARG A 213 -36.24 11.16 26.63
CA ARG A 213 -36.16 10.13 25.59
C ARG A 213 -37.51 9.87 24.96
N GLU A 214 -38.57 9.77 25.76
CA GLU A 214 -39.95 9.62 25.28
C GLU A 214 -40.39 10.81 24.42
N GLN A 215 -39.88 12.01 24.73
CA GLN A 215 -40.08 13.22 23.93
C GLN A 215 -39.20 13.28 22.66
N GLY A 216 -38.27 12.33 22.48
CA GLY A 216 -37.36 12.27 21.33
C GLY A 216 -36.25 13.33 21.34
N LEU A 217 -35.95 13.92 22.50
CA LEU A 217 -34.94 14.98 22.66
C LEU A 217 -33.54 14.43 22.94
N VAL A 218 -33.47 13.23 23.52
CA VAL A 218 -32.23 12.53 23.85
C VAL A 218 -32.32 11.07 23.41
N MET A 219 -31.17 10.45 23.24
CA MET A 219 -31.03 9.03 22.91
C MET A 219 -30.04 8.37 23.86
N ASN A 220 -30.25 7.07 24.11
CA ASN A 220 -29.33 6.23 24.86
C ASN A 220 -28.63 5.29 23.86
N LEU A 221 -27.29 5.33 23.80
CA LEU A 221 -26.52 4.61 22.78
C LEU A 221 -26.12 3.19 23.21
N GLN A 222 -25.87 2.98 24.50
CA GLN A 222 -25.69 1.71 25.25
C GLN A 222 -25.00 2.06 26.59
N GLN A 223 -25.02 1.16 27.59
CA GLN A 223 -24.23 1.30 28.84
C GLN A 223 -24.39 2.65 29.58
N ASP A 224 -25.62 3.18 29.65
CA ASP A 224 -25.92 4.48 30.27
C ASP A 224 -25.25 5.70 29.59
N ILE A 225 -24.90 5.58 28.31
CA ILE A 225 -24.39 6.71 27.51
C ILE A 225 -25.55 7.44 26.83
N TRP A 226 -25.73 8.70 27.19
CA TRP A 226 -26.78 9.60 26.70
C TRP A 226 -26.21 10.69 25.79
N VAL A 227 -27.02 11.10 24.81
CA VAL A 227 -26.69 12.16 23.87
C VAL A 227 -27.96 12.91 23.46
N SER A 228 -27.86 14.23 23.25
CA SER A 228 -28.98 14.98 22.67
C SER A 228 -29.16 14.65 21.18
N ASP A 229 -30.39 14.70 20.68
CA ASP A 229 -30.67 14.37 19.27
C ASP A 229 -29.90 15.26 18.28
N GLU A 230 -29.77 16.55 18.60
CA GLU A 230 -29.02 17.51 17.80
C GLU A 230 -27.53 17.17 17.73
N VAL A 231 -26.90 16.88 18.88
CA VAL A 231 -25.48 16.52 18.95
C VAL A 231 -25.24 15.17 18.29
N PHE A 232 -26.14 14.20 18.45
CA PHE A 232 -26.02 12.91 17.76
C PHE A 232 -26.06 13.06 16.24
N ARG A 233 -26.99 13.86 15.68
CA ARG A 233 -27.00 14.11 14.23
C ARG A 233 -25.68 14.69 13.74
N ARG A 234 -25.08 15.59 14.53
CA ARG A 234 -23.77 16.19 14.23
C ARG A 234 -22.65 15.15 14.28
N LEU A 235 -22.58 14.35 15.34
CA LEU A 235 -21.60 13.26 15.50
C LEU A 235 -21.73 12.24 14.39
N ARG A 236 -22.96 11.86 14.05
CA ARG A 236 -23.29 10.93 12.97
C ARG A 236 -22.84 11.45 11.61
N LEU A 237 -23.19 12.69 11.25
CA LEU A 237 -22.82 13.29 9.96
C LEU A 237 -21.28 13.37 9.81
N ARG A 238 -20.58 13.83 10.84
CA ARG A 238 -19.12 13.93 10.83
C ARG A 238 -18.44 12.57 10.85
N SER A 239 -18.94 11.61 11.63
CA SER A 239 -18.41 10.24 11.64
C SER A 239 -18.67 9.53 10.31
N LEU A 240 -19.81 9.79 9.66
CA LEU A 240 -20.11 9.27 8.32
C LEU A 240 -19.16 9.88 7.28
N GLN A 241 -18.89 11.18 7.39
CA GLN A 241 -17.92 11.84 6.53
C GLN A 241 -16.51 11.27 6.74
N ALA A 242 -16.06 11.12 7.99
CA ALA A 242 -14.78 10.52 8.33
C ALA A 242 -14.68 9.06 7.82
N ALA A 243 -15.73 8.27 8.00
CA ALA A 243 -15.80 6.91 7.47
C ALA A 243 -15.73 6.90 5.93
N ARG A 244 -16.48 7.76 5.25
CA ARG A 244 -16.42 7.90 3.78
C ARG A 244 -15.04 8.33 3.31
N GLU A 245 -14.38 9.25 4.01
CA GLU A 245 -13.02 9.67 3.73
C GLU A 245 -12.03 8.49 3.90
N ALA A 246 -12.18 7.68 4.95
CA ALA A 246 -11.38 6.48 5.18
C ALA A 246 -11.64 5.35 4.15
N THR A 247 -12.82 5.32 3.51
CA THR A 247 -13.12 4.41 2.38
C THR A 247 -12.64 4.92 1.02
N ARG A 248 -12.11 6.15 0.93
CA ARG A 248 -11.63 6.67 -0.36
C ARG A 248 -10.43 5.85 -0.83
N PRO A 249 -10.30 5.61 -2.15
CA PRO A 249 -9.10 5.00 -2.69
C PRO A 249 -7.88 5.84 -2.32
N VAL A 250 -6.80 5.20 -1.91
CA VAL A 250 -5.54 5.89 -1.63
C VAL A 250 -4.83 6.29 -2.92
N ALA A 251 -3.94 7.27 -2.82
CA ALA A 251 -3.12 7.71 -3.94
C ALA A 251 -2.24 6.58 -4.50
N ALA A 252 -1.97 6.62 -5.81
CA ALA A 252 -1.06 5.73 -6.52
C ALA A 252 0.35 5.63 -5.88
N THR A 253 0.85 6.74 -5.32
CA THR A 253 2.15 6.80 -4.62
C THR A 253 2.14 5.98 -3.33
N THR A 254 1.02 5.90 -2.61
CA THR A 254 0.87 5.05 -1.42
C THR A 254 1.00 3.58 -1.80
N TYR A 255 0.37 3.16 -2.90
CA TYR A 255 0.50 1.80 -3.40
C TYR A 255 1.93 1.48 -3.87
N ALA A 256 2.61 2.43 -4.51
CA ALA A 256 4.02 2.27 -4.87
C ALA A 256 4.89 2.00 -3.62
N ARG A 257 4.64 2.69 -2.50
CA ARG A 257 5.34 2.43 -1.23
C ARG A 257 5.06 1.02 -0.70
N LEU A 258 3.78 0.64 -0.67
CA LEU A 258 3.37 -0.71 -0.24
C LEU A 258 4.11 -1.78 -1.05
N LEU A 259 4.22 -1.62 -2.37
CA LEU A 259 4.86 -2.62 -3.21
C LEU A 259 6.38 -2.71 -2.98
N LEU A 260 7.05 -1.58 -2.75
CA LEU A 260 8.47 -1.55 -2.37
C LEU A 260 8.74 -2.26 -1.04
N GLU A 261 7.85 -2.05 -0.06
CA GLU A 261 7.87 -2.76 1.23
C GLU A 261 7.64 -4.25 1.05
N ARG A 262 6.56 -4.60 0.34
CA ARG A 262 6.13 -6.00 0.15
C ARG A 262 7.16 -6.83 -0.59
N GLN A 263 7.85 -6.26 -1.58
CA GLN A 263 8.86 -6.97 -2.37
C GLN A 263 10.26 -6.96 -1.75
N GLY A 264 10.41 -6.56 -0.49
CA GLY A 264 11.70 -6.59 0.22
C GLY A 264 12.75 -5.63 -0.33
N VAL A 265 12.33 -4.60 -1.06
CA VAL A 265 13.21 -3.53 -1.56
C VAL A 265 13.45 -2.49 -0.46
N LEU A 266 12.43 -2.19 0.34
CA LEU A 266 12.49 -1.32 1.51
C LEU A 266 11.91 -2.05 2.73
N PRO A 267 12.39 -1.78 3.96
CA PRO A 267 11.81 -2.34 5.17
C PRO A 267 10.42 -1.76 5.46
N ALA A 268 9.64 -2.46 6.29
CA ALA A 268 8.33 -2.01 6.77
C ALA A 268 8.38 -0.81 7.74
N THR A 269 9.58 -0.39 8.17
CA THR A 269 9.76 0.80 9.00
C THR A 269 9.74 2.06 8.14
N ASP A 270 8.52 2.55 7.86
CA ASP A 270 8.05 3.93 7.60
C ASP A 270 8.95 5.00 6.95
N GLY A 271 10.03 4.63 6.26
CA GLY A 271 10.91 5.55 5.55
C GLY A 271 11.71 6.50 6.45
N SER A 272 11.75 6.31 7.78
CA SER A 272 12.62 7.10 8.65
C SER A 272 14.10 6.75 8.43
N PRO A 273 14.98 7.73 8.12
CA PRO A 273 16.42 7.49 8.01
C PRO A 273 17.08 7.04 9.33
N ALA A 274 16.36 7.09 10.46
CA ALA A 274 16.89 6.73 11.77
C ALA A 274 17.11 5.22 11.98
N LEU A 275 16.51 4.35 11.16
CA LEU A 275 16.59 2.89 11.34
C LEU A 275 17.25 2.14 10.18
N PHE A 276 17.48 2.79 9.03
CA PHE A 276 18.19 2.19 7.91
C PHE A 276 19.49 2.94 7.67
N ALA A 277 20.61 2.27 7.91
CA ALA A 277 21.90 2.78 7.46
C ALA A 277 21.81 2.94 5.93
N SER A 278 21.94 4.19 5.47
CA SER A 278 21.86 4.69 4.09
C SER A 278 22.68 3.90 3.03
N THR A 279 23.44 2.89 3.45
CA THR A 279 24.48 2.22 2.66
C THR A 279 24.20 0.76 2.30
N SER A 280 23.22 0.07 2.90
CA SER A 280 22.93 -1.34 2.55
C SER A 280 21.63 -1.48 1.75
N PRO A 281 21.67 -1.93 0.48
CA PRO A 281 20.46 -2.15 -0.31
C PRO A 281 19.80 -3.49 0.08
N GLY A 282 18.47 -3.53 0.18
CA GLY A 282 17.71 -4.79 0.35
C GLY A 282 17.41 -5.18 1.80
N VAL A 283 16.26 -5.83 1.99
CA VAL A 283 15.77 -6.25 3.31
C VAL A 283 16.36 -7.60 3.72
N TYR A 284 16.51 -8.52 2.78
CA TYR A 284 16.93 -9.90 3.03
C TYR A 284 18.45 -10.07 3.03
N GLU A 285 18.93 -11.22 3.50
CA GLU A 285 20.35 -11.58 3.56
C GLU A 285 20.57 -13.09 3.33
N GLY A 286 21.74 -13.44 2.80
CA GLY A 286 22.17 -14.82 2.58
C GLY A 286 21.33 -15.64 1.59
N VAL A 287 21.55 -16.96 1.61
CA VAL A 287 20.88 -17.93 0.73
C VAL A 287 19.38 -17.99 0.98
N ASP A 288 18.96 -17.95 2.25
CA ASP A 288 17.54 -17.93 2.64
C ASP A 288 16.83 -16.67 2.08
N GLY A 289 17.52 -15.53 2.07
CA GLY A 289 17.03 -14.31 1.43
C GLY A 289 16.83 -14.46 -0.08
N VAL A 290 17.75 -15.13 -0.77
CA VAL A 290 17.60 -15.45 -2.21
C VAL A 290 16.40 -16.37 -2.42
N MET A 291 16.24 -17.41 -1.59
CA MET A 291 15.10 -18.32 -1.65
C MET A 291 13.77 -17.57 -1.47
N ARG A 292 13.65 -16.66 -0.49
CA ARG A 292 12.45 -15.85 -0.28
C ARG A 292 12.11 -14.94 -1.47
N VAL A 293 13.13 -14.35 -2.12
CA VAL A 293 12.90 -13.54 -3.33
C VAL A 293 12.42 -14.41 -4.49
N ILE A 294 12.98 -15.62 -4.65
CA ILE A 294 12.57 -16.57 -5.69
C ILE A 294 11.15 -17.07 -5.45
N GLU A 295 10.79 -17.39 -4.21
CA GLU A 295 9.42 -17.74 -3.82
C GLU A 295 8.43 -16.67 -4.26
N GLN A 296 8.66 -15.41 -3.87
CA GLN A 296 7.75 -14.30 -4.19
C GLN A 296 7.66 -14.00 -5.70
N LEU A 297 8.77 -14.17 -6.43
CA LEU A 297 8.86 -13.91 -7.87
C LEU A 297 8.77 -15.19 -8.73
N ALA A 298 8.30 -16.30 -8.15
CA ALA A 298 8.22 -17.58 -8.85
C ALA A 298 7.38 -17.45 -10.12
N GLY A 299 7.90 -17.96 -11.23
CA GLY A 299 7.22 -17.91 -12.54
C GLY A 299 7.29 -16.57 -13.28
N VAL A 300 7.81 -15.49 -12.69
CA VAL A 300 7.95 -14.20 -13.38
C VAL A 300 9.08 -14.28 -14.40
N GLY A 301 8.75 -14.08 -15.68
CA GLY A 301 9.73 -13.96 -16.75
C GLY A 301 10.47 -12.63 -16.70
N LEU A 302 11.74 -12.65 -16.29
CA LEU A 302 12.64 -11.49 -16.33
C LEU A 302 13.85 -11.79 -17.22
N PRO A 303 14.48 -10.76 -17.83
CA PRO A 303 15.72 -10.99 -18.58
C PRO A 303 16.76 -11.69 -17.70
N ALA A 304 17.43 -12.71 -18.23
CA ALA A 304 18.40 -13.51 -17.49
C ALA A 304 19.52 -12.65 -16.90
N SER A 305 19.95 -11.63 -17.65
CA SER A 305 20.94 -10.64 -17.21
C SER A 305 20.48 -9.81 -16.01
N LEU A 306 19.17 -9.62 -15.83
CA LEU A 306 18.59 -8.74 -14.82
C LEU A 306 18.52 -9.41 -13.44
N TRP A 307 18.33 -10.73 -13.39
CA TRP A 307 18.22 -11.49 -12.13
C TRP A 307 19.40 -11.21 -11.18
N GLU A 308 20.63 -11.41 -11.65
CA GLU A 308 21.84 -11.25 -10.83
C GLU A 308 22.37 -9.81 -10.78
N SER A 309 21.91 -8.92 -11.67
CA SER A 309 22.39 -7.53 -11.72
C SER A 309 21.48 -6.54 -10.99
N GLN A 310 20.15 -6.68 -11.07
CA GLN A 310 19.22 -5.70 -10.52
C GLN A 310 18.15 -6.28 -9.61
N ILE A 311 17.71 -7.54 -9.81
CA ILE A 311 16.57 -8.09 -9.04
C ILE A 311 17.02 -8.60 -7.67
N LEU A 312 17.96 -9.55 -7.64
CA LEU A 312 18.47 -10.16 -6.40
C LEU A 312 19.27 -9.14 -5.57
N PRO A 313 20.23 -8.36 -6.13
CA PRO A 313 21.00 -7.39 -5.34
C PRO A 313 20.20 -6.16 -4.88
N ALA A 314 18.96 -5.96 -5.37
CA ALA A 314 18.07 -4.92 -4.85
C ALA A 314 17.33 -5.36 -3.58
N ARG A 315 17.24 -6.67 -3.32
CA ARG A 315 16.45 -7.27 -2.24
C ARG A 315 17.31 -7.99 -1.21
N VAL A 316 18.44 -8.57 -1.63
CA VAL A 316 19.39 -9.31 -0.78
C VAL A 316 20.68 -8.51 -0.67
N ARG A 317 21.01 -8.06 0.54
CA ARG A 317 22.07 -7.06 0.78
C ARG A 317 23.49 -7.52 0.50
N ASP A 318 23.73 -8.82 0.68
CA ASP A 318 25.03 -9.48 0.56
C ASP A 318 25.05 -10.46 -0.63
N TYR A 319 24.14 -10.29 -1.59
CA TYR A 319 23.99 -11.20 -2.73
C TYR A 319 25.32 -11.52 -3.42
N SER A 320 25.60 -12.81 -3.55
CA SER A 320 26.66 -13.34 -4.41
C SER A 320 26.07 -14.39 -5.37
N SER A 321 26.66 -14.53 -6.55
CA SER A 321 26.21 -15.51 -7.55
C SER A 321 26.30 -16.96 -7.05
N GLU A 322 27.16 -17.22 -6.06
CA GLU A 322 27.33 -18.53 -5.43
C GLU A 322 26.07 -18.97 -4.67
N MET A 323 25.30 -18.02 -4.12
CA MET A 323 24.06 -18.32 -3.41
C MET A 323 22.99 -18.90 -4.35
N LEU A 324 22.84 -18.33 -5.55
CA LEU A 324 21.92 -18.87 -6.57
C LEU A 324 22.44 -20.22 -7.11
N ASP A 325 23.75 -20.33 -7.31
CA ASP A 325 24.37 -21.57 -7.78
C ASP A 325 24.18 -22.72 -6.78
N GLU A 326 24.26 -22.45 -5.48
CA GLU A 326 23.99 -23.43 -4.42
C GLU A 326 22.54 -23.94 -4.49
N LEU A 327 21.56 -23.04 -4.63
CA LEU A 327 20.15 -23.40 -4.72
C LEU A 327 19.82 -24.23 -5.97
N LEU A 328 20.46 -23.92 -7.11
CA LEU A 328 20.32 -24.70 -8.34
C LEU A 328 21.00 -26.07 -8.22
N ALA A 329 22.22 -26.11 -7.66
CA ALA A 329 23.00 -27.34 -7.52
C ALA A 329 22.38 -28.34 -6.53
N THR A 330 21.71 -27.84 -5.49
CA THR A 330 20.94 -28.66 -4.54
C THR A 330 19.59 -29.12 -5.12
N GLY A 331 19.14 -28.51 -6.21
CA GLY A 331 17.83 -28.76 -6.81
C GLY A 331 16.67 -28.14 -6.03
N ALA A 332 16.93 -27.25 -5.07
CA ALA A 332 15.90 -26.50 -4.35
C ALA A 332 15.20 -25.49 -5.29
N VAL A 333 15.95 -24.96 -6.26
CA VAL A 333 15.47 -24.05 -7.29
C VAL A 333 15.69 -24.68 -8.66
N ILE A 334 14.74 -24.44 -9.56
CA ILE A 334 14.88 -24.71 -10.99
C ILE A 334 14.58 -23.45 -11.78
N TRP A 335 15.02 -23.41 -13.04
CA TRP A 335 14.73 -22.29 -13.94
C TRP A 335 14.15 -22.76 -15.26
N SER A 336 13.35 -21.90 -15.89
CA SER A 336 12.73 -22.16 -17.18
C SER A 336 12.97 -20.99 -18.14
N GLY A 337 13.29 -21.29 -19.39
CA GLY A 337 13.29 -20.30 -20.46
C GLY A 337 11.88 -20.08 -20.98
N GLN A 338 11.47 -18.82 -21.12
CA GLN A 338 10.14 -18.45 -21.62
C GLN A 338 10.18 -17.84 -23.02
N LYS A 339 11.20 -17.01 -23.30
CA LYS A 339 11.30 -16.30 -24.59
C LYS A 339 12.72 -15.79 -24.84
N LYS A 340 13.25 -16.01 -26.04
CA LYS A 340 14.53 -15.41 -26.48
C LYS A 340 14.40 -13.88 -26.68
N LEU A 341 15.36 -13.10 -26.20
CA LEU A 341 15.43 -11.63 -26.35
C LEU A 341 16.73 -11.23 -27.07
N GLY A 342 16.65 -11.05 -28.39
CA GLY A 342 17.86 -10.84 -29.19
C GLY A 342 18.76 -12.08 -29.16
N GLU A 343 20.07 -11.94 -29.40
CA GLU A 343 20.99 -13.09 -29.44
C GLU A 343 21.62 -13.43 -28.08
N ASP A 344 21.78 -12.45 -27.20
CA ASP A 344 22.58 -12.57 -25.97
C ASP A 344 21.74 -12.55 -24.67
N ASP A 345 20.40 -12.60 -24.73
CA ASP A 345 19.55 -12.62 -23.54
C ASP A 345 18.20 -13.34 -23.79
N GLY A 346 17.43 -13.55 -22.73
CA GLY A 346 16.10 -14.13 -22.79
C GLY A 346 15.33 -13.98 -21.48
N LEU A 347 14.00 -14.05 -21.57
CA LEU A 347 13.13 -14.13 -20.41
C LEU A 347 13.28 -15.51 -19.77
N VAL A 348 13.68 -15.50 -18.50
CA VAL A 348 13.86 -16.68 -17.65
C VAL A 348 13.04 -16.47 -16.38
N ALA A 349 12.36 -17.53 -15.94
CA ALA A 349 11.71 -17.59 -14.64
C ALA A 349 12.45 -18.57 -13.72
N LEU A 350 12.46 -18.24 -12.43
CA LEU A 350 12.91 -19.12 -11.36
C LEU A 350 11.70 -19.71 -10.66
N HIS A 351 11.85 -20.93 -10.15
CA HIS A 351 10.80 -21.68 -9.46
C HIS A 351 11.40 -22.43 -8.27
N LEU A 352 10.66 -22.53 -7.18
CA LEU A 352 10.97 -23.49 -6.13
C LEU A 352 10.55 -24.88 -6.60
N GLN A 353 11.42 -25.87 -6.43
CA GLN A 353 11.17 -27.24 -6.90
C GLN A 353 9.90 -27.84 -6.27
N GLU A 354 9.66 -27.57 -4.98
CA GLU A 354 8.49 -28.03 -4.24
C GLU A 354 7.17 -27.48 -4.80
N TYR A 355 7.18 -26.23 -5.28
CA TYR A 355 6.01 -25.50 -5.79
C TYR A 355 6.10 -25.24 -7.30
N ALA A 356 6.88 -26.05 -8.02
CA ALA A 356 7.10 -25.82 -9.45
C ALA A 356 5.78 -25.90 -10.24
N ALA A 357 4.85 -26.76 -9.81
CA ALA A 357 3.56 -26.99 -10.48
C ALA A 357 2.62 -25.77 -10.40
N GLU A 358 2.83 -24.91 -9.41
CA GLU A 358 2.06 -23.69 -9.16
C GLU A 358 2.54 -22.51 -10.02
N SER A 359 3.83 -22.49 -10.35
CA SER A 359 4.49 -21.34 -10.98
C SER A 359 4.96 -21.60 -12.41
N PHE A 360 5.01 -22.86 -12.84
CA PHE A 360 5.38 -23.27 -14.20
C PHE A 360 4.19 -23.88 -14.94
N THR A 361 3.96 -23.44 -16.17
CA THR A 361 2.99 -24.06 -17.09
C THR A 361 3.72 -24.56 -18.33
N PRO A 362 3.73 -25.88 -18.60
CA PRO A 362 4.33 -26.43 -19.81
C PRO A 362 3.68 -25.86 -21.08
N ALA A 363 4.50 -25.49 -22.07
CA ALA A 363 3.99 -25.06 -23.37
C ALA A 363 3.50 -26.27 -24.19
N GLU A 364 2.18 -26.44 -24.33
CA GLU A 364 1.59 -27.53 -25.12
C GLU A 364 1.69 -27.29 -26.65
N ALA A 365 1.67 -26.04 -27.08
CA ALA A 365 1.48 -25.66 -28.48
C ALA A 365 2.65 -25.98 -29.43
N ASP A 366 3.88 -26.09 -28.93
CA ASP A 366 5.10 -26.17 -29.77
C ASP A 366 5.60 -27.59 -30.03
N GLN A 367 4.91 -28.62 -29.53
CA GLN A 367 5.36 -30.01 -29.70
C GLN A 367 5.42 -30.45 -31.17
N ALA A 368 4.45 -30.00 -31.98
CA ALA A 368 4.32 -30.36 -33.40
C ALA A 368 5.37 -29.69 -34.31
N ASN A 369 5.95 -28.57 -33.88
CA ASN A 369 6.89 -27.77 -34.68
C ASN A 369 8.37 -28.09 -34.39
N ARG A 370 8.65 -29.11 -33.57
CA ARG A 370 10.03 -29.47 -33.21
C ARG A 370 10.76 -30.13 -34.39
N SER A 371 12.01 -29.74 -34.62
CA SER A 371 12.88 -30.41 -35.59
C SER A 371 13.19 -31.85 -35.17
N ALA A 372 13.63 -32.68 -36.11
CA ALA A 372 14.03 -34.07 -35.81
C ALA A 372 15.10 -34.15 -34.72
N LEU A 373 16.06 -33.21 -34.72
CA LEU A 373 17.10 -33.14 -33.68
C LEU A 373 16.51 -32.76 -32.31
N GLN A 374 15.57 -31.82 -32.26
CA GLN A 374 14.89 -31.44 -31.01
C GLN A 374 14.06 -32.60 -30.45
N GLN A 375 13.33 -33.33 -31.30
CA GLN A 375 12.59 -34.54 -30.91
C GLN A 375 13.53 -35.63 -30.38
N ALA A 376 14.67 -35.83 -31.03
CA ALA A 376 15.69 -36.77 -30.57
C ALA A 376 16.27 -36.41 -29.20
N ILE A 377 16.56 -35.12 -28.95
CA ILE A 377 17.01 -34.64 -27.64
C ILE A 377 15.95 -34.93 -26.58
N VAL A 378 14.69 -34.55 -26.82
CA VAL A 378 13.58 -34.81 -25.88
C VAL A 378 13.44 -36.31 -25.59
N ALA A 379 13.52 -37.16 -26.62
CA ALA A 379 13.44 -38.61 -26.46
C ALA A 379 14.64 -39.23 -25.70
N VAL A 380 15.82 -38.60 -25.74
CA VAL A 380 16.97 -39.02 -24.93
C VAL A 380 16.80 -38.61 -23.47
N LEU A 381 16.26 -37.41 -23.22
CA LEU A 381 16.06 -36.92 -21.87
C LEU A 381 14.83 -37.55 -21.18
N ALA A 382 13.84 -38.01 -21.95
CA ALA A 382 12.64 -38.70 -21.47
C ALA A 382 12.92 -40.04 -20.78
N ASP A 383 14.10 -40.63 -21.02
CA ASP A 383 14.57 -41.85 -20.35
C ASP A 383 14.97 -41.61 -18.86
N GLY A 384 14.68 -40.42 -18.30
CA GLY A 384 14.70 -40.16 -16.85
C GLY A 384 16.06 -39.72 -16.28
N GLY A 385 16.88 -38.98 -17.05
CA GLY A 385 18.20 -38.54 -16.59
C GLY A 385 18.60 -37.14 -17.04
N ALA A 386 19.48 -36.50 -16.25
CA ALA A 386 20.17 -35.27 -16.61
C ALA A 386 21.55 -35.60 -17.20
N TRP A 387 21.87 -35.04 -18.37
CA TRP A 387 23.05 -35.42 -19.14
C TRP A 387 23.87 -34.21 -19.57
N PHE A 388 25.20 -34.34 -19.58
CA PHE A 388 26.07 -33.34 -20.22
C PHE A 388 25.85 -33.34 -21.74
N ALA A 389 26.07 -32.20 -22.41
CA ALA A 389 25.87 -32.08 -23.86
C ALA A 389 26.62 -33.16 -24.69
N GLN A 390 27.83 -33.55 -24.25
CA GLN A 390 28.59 -34.65 -24.88
C GLN A 390 27.84 -35.99 -24.79
N GLN A 391 27.23 -36.29 -23.63
CA GLN A 391 26.49 -37.53 -23.41
C GLN A 391 25.20 -37.55 -24.23
N ILE A 392 24.54 -36.39 -24.37
CA ILE A 392 23.36 -36.23 -25.24
C ILE A 392 23.73 -36.51 -26.69
N SER A 393 24.80 -35.89 -27.19
CA SER A 393 25.32 -36.14 -28.55
C SER A 393 25.63 -37.62 -28.80
N GLN A 394 26.27 -38.28 -27.83
CA GLN A 394 26.58 -39.72 -27.92
C GLN A 394 25.30 -40.57 -27.97
N ARG A 395 24.34 -40.32 -27.08
CA ARG A 395 23.08 -41.08 -27.03
C ARG A 395 22.23 -40.90 -28.28
N ILE A 396 22.22 -39.69 -28.86
CA ILE A 396 21.54 -39.44 -30.15
C ILE A 396 22.21 -40.23 -31.26
N ARG A 397 23.55 -40.23 -31.32
CA ARG A 397 24.31 -41.03 -32.29
C ARG A 397 24.01 -42.53 -32.15
N ASP A 398 23.94 -43.04 -30.93
CA ASP A 398 23.65 -44.44 -30.67
C ASP A 398 22.21 -44.82 -31.09
N LYS A 399 21.24 -43.90 -30.99
CA LYS A 399 19.84 -44.11 -31.41
C LYS A 399 19.60 -43.89 -32.92
N ILE A 400 20.24 -42.90 -33.55
CA ILE A 400 19.93 -42.44 -34.92
C ILE A 400 21.01 -42.86 -35.94
N GLY A 401 22.21 -43.23 -35.48
CA GLY A 401 23.33 -43.64 -36.35
C GLY A 401 24.11 -42.49 -36.99
N GLU A 402 23.66 -41.24 -36.84
CA GLU A 402 24.31 -40.05 -37.40
C GLU A 402 25.05 -39.22 -36.34
N SER A 403 26.17 -38.60 -36.72
CA SER A 403 26.89 -37.68 -35.86
C SER A 403 26.30 -36.28 -35.94
N VAL A 404 25.91 -35.71 -34.80
CA VAL A 404 25.38 -34.34 -34.71
C VAL A 404 26.52 -33.32 -34.61
N ASP A 405 26.42 -32.23 -35.37
CA ASP A 405 27.32 -31.09 -35.24
C ASP A 405 27.11 -30.33 -33.92
N LEU A 406 28.19 -29.80 -33.33
CA LEU A 406 28.15 -29.13 -32.03
C LEU A 406 27.34 -27.83 -32.07
N SER A 407 27.43 -27.05 -33.16
CA SER A 407 26.67 -25.81 -33.30
C SER A 407 25.18 -26.11 -33.41
N ALA A 408 24.82 -27.09 -34.23
CA ALA A 408 23.43 -27.55 -34.38
C ALA A 408 22.86 -28.10 -33.05
N LEU A 409 23.65 -28.84 -32.27
CA LEU A 409 23.25 -29.31 -30.95
C LEU A 409 23.03 -28.15 -29.98
N GLN A 410 23.93 -27.16 -29.95
CA GLN A 410 23.79 -25.97 -29.11
C GLN A 410 22.53 -25.19 -29.46
N GLU A 411 22.30 -24.92 -30.74
CA GLU A 411 21.10 -24.23 -31.22
C GLU A 411 19.82 -25.00 -30.85
N ALA A 412 19.82 -26.33 -31.02
CA ALA A 412 18.67 -27.16 -30.68
C ALA A 412 18.37 -27.20 -29.17
N LEU A 413 19.41 -27.28 -28.32
CA LEU A 413 19.25 -27.21 -26.86
C LEU A 413 18.68 -25.87 -26.44
N TRP A 414 19.28 -24.76 -26.87
CA TRP A 414 18.78 -23.42 -26.53
C TRP A 414 17.38 -23.16 -27.09
N ALA A 415 17.05 -23.65 -28.28
CA ALA A 415 15.69 -23.56 -28.80
C ALA A 415 14.68 -24.31 -27.91
N LEU A 416 15.04 -25.49 -27.38
CA LEU A 416 14.21 -26.23 -26.42
C LEU A 416 14.12 -25.52 -25.05
N VAL A 417 15.18 -24.84 -24.60
CA VAL A 417 15.16 -23.99 -23.40
C VAL A 417 14.13 -22.88 -23.56
N TRP A 418 14.13 -22.19 -24.70
CA TRP A 418 13.19 -21.08 -24.95
C TRP A 418 11.75 -21.53 -25.20
N GLN A 419 11.54 -22.82 -25.48
CA GLN A 419 10.21 -23.46 -25.48
C GLN A 419 9.78 -23.90 -24.08
N GLY A 420 10.61 -23.73 -23.04
CA GLY A 420 10.34 -24.18 -21.68
C GLY A 420 10.36 -25.70 -21.52
N VAL A 421 11.04 -26.45 -22.39
CA VAL A 421 11.00 -27.92 -22.42
C VAL A 421 12.15 -28.55 -21.63
N ILE A 422 13.32 -27.89 -21.64
CA ILE A 422 14.52 -28.36 -20.96
C ILE A 422 15.09 -27.28 -20.06
N THR A 423 15.82 -27.71 -19.04
CA THR A 423 16.54 -26.84 -18.11
C THR A 423 17.97 -27.36 -17.88
N SER A 424 18.76 -26.63 -17.09
CA SER A 424 20.10 -27.02 -16.64
C SER A 424 20.22 -26.85 -15.13
N ASP A 425 21.02 -27.71 -14.48
CA ASP A 425 21.25 -27.72 -13.03
C ASP A 425 22.12 -26.56 -12.51
N ILE A 426 22.60 -25.67 -13.40
CA ILE A 426 23.43 -24.52 -13.04
C ILE A 426 23.06 -23.28 -13.85
N TRP A 427 23.35 -22.09 -13.31
CA TRP A 427 23.11 -20.81 -14.01
C TRP A 427 24.22 -20.43 -14.99
N ALA A 428 25.37 -21.11 -14.95
CA ALA A 428 26.56 -20.75 -15.74
C ALA A 428 26.32 -20.64 -17.26
N PRO A 429 25.50 -21.48 -17.93
CA PRO A 429 25.17 -21.32 -19.35
C PRO A 429 24.47 -19.99 -19.67
N LEU A 430 23.55 -19.53 -18.80
CA LEU A 430 22.88 -18.24 -18.95
C LEU A 430 23.85 -17.07 -18.72
N ARG A 431 24.76 -17.19 -17.74
CA ARG A 431 25.85 -16.21 -17.57
C ARG A 431 26.75 -16.14 -18.80
N ALA A 432 27.03 -17.27 -19.43
CA ALA A 432 27.87 -17.33 -20.61
C ALA A 432 27.19 -16.67 -21.83
N LEU A 433 25.89 -16.93 -22.01
CA LEU A 433 25.05 -16.29 -23.03
C LEU A 433 25.06 -14.76 -22.86
N THR A 434 24.77 -14.26 -21.66
CA THR A 434 24.66 -12.83 -21.37
C THR A 434 26.00 -12.09 -21.41
N ARG A 435 27.11 -12.73 -21.05
CA ARG A 435 28.46 -12.13 -21.06
C ARG A 435 29.09 -12.00 -22.45
N SER A 436 28.59 -12.73 -23.44
CA SER A 436 29.08 -12.65 -24.84
C SER A 436 29.00 -11.23 -25.42
N SER A 437 28.06 -10.42 -24.91
CA SER A 437 27.82 -9.03 -25.33
C SER A 437 28.85 -7.99 -24.85
N SER A 438 29.65 -8.26 -23.81
CA SER A 438 30.64 -7.28 -23.32
C SER A 438 31.95 -7.39 -24.12
N ASN A 439 32.00 -6.76 -25.29
CA ASN A 439 33.19 -6.57 -26.14
C ASN A 439 34.22 -7.71 -26.05
N ALA A 440 33.99 -8.78 -26.81
CA ALA A 440 35.02 -9.78 -27.08
C ALA A 440 36.16 -9.17 -27.92
N ARG A 441 36.99 -8.33 -27.31
CA ARG A 441 38.40 -8.24 -27.72
C ARG A 441 39.03 -9.55 -27.28
N THR A 442 39.30 -10.41 -28.26
CA THR A 442 40.17 -11.58 -28.14
C THR A 442 41.47 -11.18 -27.43
N SER A 443 41.51 -11.36 -26.11
CA SER A 443 42.75 -11.35 -25.36
C SER A 443 43.45 -12.67 -25.66
N THR A 444 44.35 -12.64 -26.64
CA THR A 444 45.34 -13.70 -26.84
C THR A 444 46.33 -13.66 -25.68
N ARG A 445 45.91 -14.13 -24.49
CA ARG A 445 46.83 -14.46 -23.41
C ARG A 445 47.55 -15.75 -23.80
N ARG A 446 48.68 -15.59 -24.48
CA ARG A 446 49.72 -16.64 -24.58
C ARG A 446 50.08 -17.08 -23.16
N SER A 447 49.70 -18.29 -22.79
CA SER A 447 50.18 -18.94 -21.57
C SER A 447 51.63 -19.37 -21.78
N HIS A 448 52.58 -18.47 -21.49
CA HIS A 448 53.94 -18.88 -21.19
C HIS A 448 53.98 -19.51 -19.80
N ARG A 449 53.91 -20.84 -19.73
CA ARG A 449 54.56 -21.64 -18.66
C ARG A 449 54.69 -23.09 -19.09
N ALA A 450 55.89 -23.39 -19.58
CA ALA A 450 56.42 -24.73 -19.65
C ALA A 450 56.62 -25.29 -18.23
N ARG A 451 56.20 -26.54 -17.99
CA ARG A 451 56.83 -27.44 -17.02
C ARG A 451 56.80 -28.90 -17.51
N ARG A 452 58.00 -29.36 -17.88
CA ARG A 452 58.62 -30.69 -17.73
C ARG A 452 57.86 -31.94 -18.18
N GLY A 453 58.34 -32.51 -19.29
CA GLY A 453 59.01 -33.81 -19.26
C GLY A 453 58.14 -35.08 -19.28
N ARG A 454 57.58 -35.42 -20.44
CA ARG A 454 57.29 -36.81 -20.84
C ARG A 454 57.27 -36.90 -22.37
N PRO A 455 58.04 -37.81 -23.00
CA PRO A 455 57.92 -38.03 -24.44
C PRO A 455 56.65 -38.87 -24.66
N VAL A 456 55.60 -38.24 -25.19
CA VAL A 456 54.43 -38.97 -25.70
C VAL A 456 54.63 -39.14 -27.20
N TYR A 457 54.73 -40.39 -27.63
CA TYR A 457 54.62 -40.77 -29.03
C TYR A 457 53.34 -40.14 -29.62
N ALA A 458 53.51 -39.22 -30.57
CA ALA A 458 52.42 -38.57 -31.27
C ALA A 458 51.77 -39.57 -32.23
N GLN A 459 50.69 -40.19 -31.79
CA GLN A 459 49.66 -40.73 -32.68
C GLN A 459 48.83 -39.56 -33.22
N PRO A 460 48.43 -39.54 -34.50
CA PRO A 460 47.54 -38.52 -35.03
C PRO A 460 46.13 -38.74 -34.45
N VAL A 461 45.82 -38.05 -33.35
CA VAL A 461 44.46 -38.02 -32.80
C VAL A 461 43.66 -37.02 -33.63
N SER A 462 42.60 -37.49 -34.29
CA SER A 462 41.59 -36.67 -34.95
C SER A 462 41.15 -35.51 -34.03
N PRO A 463 40.78 -34.33 -34.56
CA PRO A 463 40.35 -33.20 -33.74
C PRO A 463 39.15 -33.64 -32.88
N ARG A 464 39.37 -33.82 -31.57
CA ARG A 464 38.28 -34.11 -30.63
C ARG A 464 37.43 -32.85 -30.52
N VAL A 465 36.19 -32.92 -30.99
CA VAL A 465 35.17 -31.90 -30.73
C VAL A 465 35.06 -31.72 -29.21
N SER A 466 35.40 -30.54 -28.71
CA SER A 466 35.32 -30.21 -27.28
C SER A 466 33.94 -29.66 -26.96
N TYR A 467 33.15 -30.44 -26.22
CA TYR A 467 31.83 -30.05 -25.73
C TYR A 467 31.89 -29.13 -24.49
N ASN A 468 33.10 -28.79 -24.02
CA ASN A 468 33.34 -27.92 -22.86
C ASN A 468 33.23 -26.44 -23.24
N THR A 469 32.13 -26.04 -23.87
CA THR A 469 31.83 -24.61 -24.10
C THR A 469 31.03 -24.07 -22.91
N PRO A 470 31.27 -22.81 -22.49
CA PRO A 470 30.51 -22.20 -21.38
C PRO A 470 28.99 -22.23 -21.57
N ASN A 471 28.51 -22.12 -22.81
CA ASN A 471 27.08 -22.14 -23.16
C ASN A 471 26.43 -23.53 -23.09
N LEU A 472 27.23 -24.60 -22.94
CA LEU A 472 26.77 -26.00 -22.84
C LEU A 472 27.08 -26.63 -21.48
N ALA A 473 27.59 -25.85 -20.53
CA ALA A 473 27.94 -26.32 -19.20
C ALA A 473 26.72 -26.87 -18.43
N GLY A 474 26.98 -27.74 -17.46
CA GLY A 474 25.94 -28.35 -16.64
C GLY A 474 25.29 -29.57 -17.27
N ARG A 475 24.35 -30.15 -16.52
CA ARG A 475 23.55 -31.29 -16.96
C ARG A 475 22.19 -30.77 -17.41
N TRP A 476 21.82 -31.17 -18.61
CA TRP A 476 20.55 -30.80 -19.22
C TRP A 476 19.53 -31.90 -18.94
N SER A 477 18.33 -31.50 -18.51
CA SER A 477 17.22 -32.38 -18.19
C SER A 477 15.92 -31.86 -18.79
N LEU A 478 14.92 -32.73 -18.90
CA LEU A 478 13.56 -32.29 -19.19
C LEU A 478 13.00 -31.51 -18.01
N LEU A 479 12.35 -30.40 -18.31
CA LEU A 479 11.55 -29.65 -17.37
C LEU A 479 10.16 -30.29 -17.32
N GLN A 480 10.02 -31.33 -16.50
CA GLN A 480 8.76 -32.02 -16.26
C GLN A 480 8.29 -31.72 -14.84
N VAL A 481 7.05 -31.24 -14.77
CA VAL A 481 6.36 -30.96 -13.51
C VAL A 481 4.99 -31.60 -13.63
N GLU A 482 4.56 -32.29 -12.58
CA GLU A 482 3.23 -32.89 -12.54
C GLU A 482 2.20 -31.75 -12.59
N PRO A 483 1.33 -31.70 -13.61
CA PRO A 483 0.44 -30.56 -13.80
C PRO A 483 -0.65 -30.57 -12.71
N LEU A 484 -0.85 -29.41 -12.08
CA LEU A 484 -2.03 -29.18 -11.25
C LEU A 484 -3.30 -29.19 -12.10
N ASN A 485 -4.41 -29.55 -11.46
CA ASN A 485 -5.71 -29.30 -12.08
C ASN A 485 -5.95 -27.79 -12.24
N ASP A 486 -6.85 -27.41 -13.14
CA ASP A 486 -7.04 -26.00 -13.49
C ASP A 486 -7.49 -25.13 -12.31
N THR A 487 -8.22 -25.70 -11.35
CA THR A 487 -8.72 -24.98 -10.17
C THR A 487 -7.59 -24.72 -9.17
N GLU A 488 -6.80 -25.74 -8.83
CA GLU A 488 -5.61 -25.62 -7.99
C GLU A 488 -4.61 -24.62 -8.59
N ARG A 489 -4.38 -24.71 -9.90
CA ARG A 489 -3.48 -23.79 -10.60
C ARG A 489 -3.97 -22.35 -10.53
N MET A 490 -5.25 -22.11 -10.81
CA MET A 490 -5.81 -20.76 -10.74
C MET A 490 -5.77 -20.20 -9.32
N LEU A 491 -5.98 -21.04 -8.30
CA LEU A 491 -5.85 -20.66 -6.90
C LEU A 491 -4.40 -20.28 -6.56
N ALA A 492 -3.44 -21.11 -6.93
CA ALA A 492 -2.02 -20.85 -6.69
C ALA A 492 -1.54 -19.57 -7.42
N LEU A 493 -2.02 -19.33 -8.65
CA LEU A 493 -1.75 -18.07 -9.35
C LEU A 493 -2.33 -16.85 -8.60
N ALA A 494 -3.55 -16.97 -8.07
CA ALA A 494 -4.15 -15.89 -7.29
C ALA A 494 -3.38 -15.62 -5.99
N GLU A 495 -2.96 -16.66 -5.28
CA GLU A 495 -2.16 -16.56 -4.05
C GLU A 495 -0.78 -15.94 -4.32
N ASN A 496 -0.10 -16.38 -5.38
CA ASN A 496 1.16 -15.77 -5.84
C ASN A 496 1.00 -14.30 -6.21
N MET A 497 -0.09 -13.93 -6.90
CA MET A 497 -0.39 -12.53 -7.22
C MET A 497 -0.67 -11.69 -5.96
N LEU A 498 -1.36 -12.25 -4.97
CA LEU A 498 -1.58 -11.57 -3.68
C LEU A 498 -0.26 -11.41 -2.93
N ASP A 499 0.59 -12.43 -2.84
CA ASP A 499 1.91 -12.29 -2.19
C ASP A 499 2.79 -11.24 -2.87
N ARG A 500 2.77 -11.19 -4.20
CA ARG A 500 3.61 -10.31 -5.01
C ARG A 500 3.12 -8.86 -5.09
N TYR A 501 1.83 -8.66 -5.29
CA TYR A 501 1.24 -7.32 -5.55
C TYR A 501 0.35 -6.80 -4.44
N GLY A 502 -0.14 -7.68 -3.57
CA GLY A 502 -1.13 -7.41 -2.54
C GLY A 502 -2.54 -7.10 -3.03
N ILE A 503 -2.68 -6.59 -4.24
CA ILE A 503 -3.94 -6.22 -4.85
C ILE A 503 -4.02 -6.85 -6.24
N ILE A 504 -4.97 -7.75 -6.41
CA ILE A 504 -5.32 -8.27 -7.73
C ILE A 504 -6.17 -7.22 -8.45
N SER A 505 -5.62 -6.69 -9.54
CA SER A 505 -6.28 -5.75 -10.44
C SER A 505 -6.22 -6.26 -11.87
N ARG A 506 -7.00 -5.66 -12.77
CA ARG A 506 -6.95 -5.98 -14.20
C ARG A 506 -5.54 -5.82 -14.78
N GLN A 507 -4.80 -4.80 -14.38
CA GLN A 507 -3.45 -4.57 -14.90
C GLN A 507 -2.45 -5.61 -14.38
N ALA A 508 -2.56 -6.03 -13.12
CA ALA A 508 -1.74 -7.11 -12.58
C ALA A 508 -1.93 -8.43 -13.35
N VAL A 509 -3.18 -8.78 -13.67
CA VAL A 509 -3.49 -10.00 -14.42
C VAL A 509 -2.96 -9.95 -15.86
N ILE A 510 -2.99 -8.78 -16.49
CA ILE A 510 -2.40 -8.56 -17.82
C ILE A 510 -0.87 -8.64 -17.76
N ALA A 511 -0.26 -8.03 -16.75
CA ALA A 511 1.19 -7.98 -16.58
C ALA A 511 1.82 -9.37 -16.46
N GLU A 512 1.15 -10.31 -15.81
CA GLU A 512 1.60 -11.70 -15.66
C GLU A 512 1.12 -12.64 -16.77
N ASN A 513 0.34 -12.14 -17.73
CA ASN A 513 -0.20 -12.94 -18.84
C ASN A 513 -0.98 -14.18 -18.35
N ILE A 514 -1.83 -14.00 -17.33
CA ILE A 514 -2.59 -15.11 -16.73
C ILE A 514 -3.55 -15.74 -17.76
N PRO A 515 -3.57 -17.08 -17.90
CA PRO A 515 -4.52 -17.78 -18.77
C PRO A 515 -5.98 -17.41 -18.47
N GLY A 516 -6.77 -17.19 -19.53
CA GLY A 516 -8.17 -16.77 -19.39
C GLY A 516 -8.36 -15.33 -18.89
N GLY A 517 -7.28 -14.60 -18.61
CA GLY A 517 -7.26 -13.17 -18.28
C GLY A 517 -8.08 -12.78 -17.04
N PHE A 518 -8.39 -11.49 -16.96
CA PHE A 518 -9.11 -10.92 -15.81
C PHE A 518 -10.48 -11.54 -15.52
N PRO A 519 -11.32 -11.93 -16.52
CA PRO A 519 -12.61 -12.56 -16.22
C PRO A 519 -12.51 -13.88 -15.43
N SER A 520 -11.52 -14.70 -15.77
CA SER A 520 -11.29 -16.00 -15.11
C SER A 520 -10.80 -15.77 -13.67
N MET A 521 -9.81 -14.89 -13.50
CA MET A 521 -9.32 -14.48 -12.17
C MET A 521 -10.42 -13.83 -11.33
N GLN A 522 -11.25 -12.96 -11.91
CA GLN A 522 -12.34 -12.30 -11.21
C GLN A 522 -13.39 -13.30 -10.68
N THR A 523 -13.64 -14.39 -11.41
CA THR A 523 -14.58 -15.43 -10.99
C THR A 523 -14.08 -16.14 -9.73
N LEU A 524 -12.79 -16.51 -9.71
CA LEU A 524 -12.15 -17.08 -8.53
C LEU A 524 -12.12 -16.07 -7.36
N CYS A 525 -11.72 -14.83 -7.61
CA CYS A 525 -11.68 -13.80 -6.56
C CYS A 525 -13.06 -13.54 -5.92
N ARG A 526 -14.16 -13.67 -6.66
CA ARG A 526 -15.52 -13.61 -6.08
C ARG A 526 -15.80 -14.80 -5.17
N SER A 527 -15.40 -16.00 -5.55
CA SER A 527 -15.52 -17.17 -4.66
C SER A 527 -14.66 -17.00 -3.38
N MET A 528 -13.48 -16.38 -3.49
CA MET A 528 -12.64 -16.06 -2.34
C MET A 528 -13.26 -14.95 -1.47
N GLU A 529 -13.92 -13.96 -2.08
CA GLU A 529 -14.71 -12.91 -1.40
C GLU A 529 -15.88 -13.53 -0.62
N ASP A 530 -16.65 -14.44 -1.24
CA ASP A 530 -17.78 -15.13 -0.59
C ASP A 530 -17.33 -15.97 0.62
N SER A 531 -16.07 -16.43 0.63
CA SER A 531 -15.46 -17.14 1.77
C SER A 531 -14.79 -16.23 2.81
N GLY A 532 -14.81 -14.91 2.61
CA GLY A 532 -14.21 -13.92 3.52
C GLY A 532 -12.67 -13.82 3.46
N ARG A 533 -12.00 -14.53 2.53
CA ARG A 533 -10.53 -14.53 2.41
C ARG A 533 -9.98 -13.19 1.89
N ILE A 534 -10.69 -12.58 0.94
CA ILE A 534 -10.32 -11.30 0.34
C ILE A 534 -11.53 -10.39 0.26
N MET A 535 -11.29 -9.11 0.04
CA MET A 535 -12.33 -8.13 -0.15
C MET A 535 -12.23 -7.48 -1.52
N ARG A 536 -13.40 -7.17 -2.08
CA ARG A 536 -13.53 -6.44 -3.33
C ARG A 536 -13.81 -4.98 -3.06
N GLY A 537 -13.14 -4.09 -3.78
CA GLY A 537 -13.36 -2.66 -3.64
C GLY A 537 -12.54 -1.85 -4.63
N ARG A 538 -12.46 -0.54 -4.36
CA ARG A 538 -11.57 0.39 -5.04
C ARG A 538 -10.61 0.97 -4.01
N PHE A 539 -9.49 0.29 -3.80
CA PHE A 539 -8.53 0.61 -2.74
C PHE A 539 -7.48 1.63 -3.17
N VAL A 540 -7.07 1.61 -4.45
CA VAL A 540 -6.01 2.47 -5.00
C VAL A 540 -6.52 3.24 -6.23
N GLU A 541 -6.17 4.51 -6.33
CA GLU A 541 -6.40 5.32 -7.51
C GLU A 541 -5.56 4.85 -8.72
N GLY A 542 -6.17 4.80 -9.91
CA GLY A 542 -5.47 4.43 -11.14
C GLY A 542 -5.35 2.93 -11.44
N LEU A 543 -5.60 2.04 -10.46
CA LEU A 543 -5.60 0.57 -10.66
C LEU A 543 -6.90 0.00 -11.28
N GLY A 544 -7.82 0.86 -11.72
CA GLY A 544 -9.13 0.46 -12.25
C GLY A 544 -10.19 0.23 -11.17
N GLY A 545 -11.40 -0.14 -11.60
CA GLY A 545 -12.58 -0.17 -10.73
C GLY A 545 -12.74 -1.43 -9.87
N ALA A 546 -12.40 -2.61 -10.38
CA ALA A 546 -12.49 -3.87 -9.65
C ALA A 546 -11.10 -4.28 -9.13
N GLN A 547 -10.94 -4.24 -7.81
CA GLN A 547 -9.72 -4.61 -7.10
C GLN A 547 -10.07 -5.61 -6.01
N PHE A 548 -9.18 -6.57 -5.77
CA PHE A 548 -9.33 -7.58 -4.73
C PHE A 548 -8.06 -7.64 -3.87
N ALA A 549 -8.21 -7.64 -2.55
CA ALA A 549 -7.08 -7.62 -1.63
C ALA A 549 -7.46 -8.24 -0.28
N GLU A 550 -6.47 -8.74 0.45
CA GLU A 550 -6.64 -9.20 1.83
C GLU A 550 -6.85 -8.02 2.79
N ARG A 551 -7.56 -8.26 3.90
CA ARG A 551 -7.83 -7.25 4.94
C ARG A 551 -6.58 -6.55 5.44
N LEU A 552 -5.57 -7.35 5.80
CA LEU A 552 -4.29 -6.85 6.29
C LEU A 552 -3.57 -5.95 5.28
N THR A 553 -3.71 -6.25 3.99
CA THR A 553 -3.12 -5.43 2.92
C THR A 553 -3.84 -4.08 2.82
N ILE A 554 -5.17 -4.06 2.93
CA ILE A 554 -5.99 -2.84 2.91
C ILE A 554 -5.68 -1.96 4.13
N ASP A 555 -5.58 -2.56 5.31
CA ASP A 555 -5.26 -1.84 6.55
C ASP A 555 -3.86 -1.23 6.48
N ARG A 556 -2.86 -2.01 6.04
CA ARG A 556 -1.49 -1.51 5.83
C ARG A 556 -1.43 -0.37 4.81
N LEU A 557 -2.20 -0.47 3.73
CA LEU A 557 -2.29 0.57 2.70
C LEU A 557 -2.86 1.89 3.28
N ARG A 558 -3.87 1.79 4.16
CA ARG A 558 -4.44 2.95 4.87
C ARG A 558 -3.46 3.54 5.88
N ASP A 559 -2.74 2.71 6.64
CA ASP A 559 -1.69 3.17 7.55
C ASP A 559 -0.61 3.99 6.81
N LEU A 560 -0.15 3.49 5.67
CA LEU A 560 0.82 4.20 4.82
C LEU A 560 0.27 5.54 4.30
N ALA A 561 -1.04 5.61 4.00
CA ALA A 561 -1.70 6.85 3.59
C ALA A 561 -1.76 7.87 4.73
N THR A 562 -2.12 7.44 5.94
CA THR A 562 -2.15 8.31 7.12
C THR A 562 -0.75 8.82 7.48
N GLN A 563 0.26 7.96 7.39
CA GLN A 563 1.67 8.35 7.60
C GLN A 563 2.19 9.34 6.56
N ALA A 564 1.69 9.28 5.31
CA ALA A 564 2.13 10.19 4.25
C ALA A 564 1.84 11.67 4.55
N THR A 565 0.84 11.93 5.39
CA THR A 565 0.46 13.28 5.86
C THR A 565 1.46 13.88 6.83
N GLN A 566 2.40 13.11 7.37
CA GLN A 566 3.47 13.58 8.25
C GLN A 566 4.70 13.91 7.41
N THR A 567 5.24 15.14 7.52
CA THR A 567 6.42 15.58 6.77
C THR A 567 7.64 14.75 7.16
N ARG A 568 8.04 13.79 6.31
CA ARG A 568 9.19 12.91 6.52
C ARG A 568 10.06 12.86 5.28
N HIS A 569 11.38 12.77 5.48
CA HIS A 569 12.32 12.43 4.42
C HIS A 569 12.23 10.93 4.14
N TYR A 570 11.93 10.55 2.90
CA TYR A 570 11.86 9.15 2.49
C TYR A 570 13.16 8.69 1.82
N THR A 571 13.62 7.48 2.14
CA THR A 571 14.77 6.85 1.49
C THR A 571 14.51 6.65 -0.01
N PRO A 572 15.32 7.24 -0.91
CA PRO A 572 15.23 6.98 -2.34
C PRO A 572 15.79 5.59 -2.67
N VAL A 573 15.13 4.90 -3.60
CA VAL A 573 15.59 3.59 -4.11
C VAL A 573 15.58 3.56 -5.63
N ALA A 574 16.62 2.97 -6.21
CA ALA A 574 16.74 2.79 -7.64
C ALA A 574 16.46 1.34 -8.04
N LEU A 575 15.62 1.18 -9.06
CA LEU A 575 15.18 -0.10 -9.60
C LEU A 575 15.38 -0.14 -11.11
N SER A 576 15.48 -1.34 -11.66
CA SER A 576 15.24 -1.52 -13.09
C SER A 576 13.82 -1.10 -13.44
N ALA A 577 13.63 -0.47 -14.60
CA ALA A 577 12.29 -0.19 -15.12
C ALA A 577 11.48 -1.47 -15.29
N ASN A 578 12.13 -2.63 -15.51
CA ASN A 578 11.49 -3.94 -15.64
C ASN A 578 11.24 -4.64 -14.29
N ASP A 579 11.75 -4.12 -13.17
CA ASP A 579 11.60 -4.75 -11.87
C ASP A 579 10.10 -4.86 -11.46
N PRO A 580 9.62 -6.02 -10.97
CA PRO A 580 8.23 -6.19 -10.53
C PRO A 580 7.78 -5.24 -9.41
N ALA A 581 8.71 -4.67 -8.62
CA ALA A 581 8.43 -3.69 -7.58
C ALA A 581 8.19 -2.28 -8.14
N ASN A 582 8.59 -2.01 -9.38
CA ASN A 582 8.25 -0.76 -10.05
C ASN A 582 6.80 -0.81 -10.55
N VAL A 583 5.89 -0.06 -9.91
CA VAL A 583 4.48 0.04 -10.34
C VAL A 583 4.31 0.83 -11.65
N TRP A 584 5.22 1.78 -11.93
CA TRP A 584 5.06 2.75 -12.99
C TRP A 584 5.35 2.14 -14.37
N GLY A 585 4.48 2.44 -15.34
CA GLY A 585 4.53 1.86 -16.68
C GLY A 585 4.10 0.40 -16.77
N ASN A 586 3.56 -0.17 -15.70
CA ASN A 586 3.08 -1.55 -15.64
C ASN A 586 1.68 -1.62 -15.00
N LEU A 587 1.63 -1.51 -13.67
CA LEU A 587 0.36 -1.51 -12.92
C LEU A 587 -0.32 -0.14 -12.99
N LEU A 588 0.48 0.93 -12.98
CA LEU A 588 0.05 2.32 -13.04
C LEU A 588 0.68 3.01 -14.26
N PRO A 589 0.00 4.00 -14.87
CA PRO A 589 0.56 4.76 -15.98
C PRO A 589 1.77 5.57 -15.52
N TRP A 590 2.74 5.83 -16.42
CA TRP A 590 3.83 6.75 -16.12
C TRP A 590 3.29 8.13 -15.71
N PRO A 591 3.86 8.78 -14.68
CA PRO A 591 3.51 10.15 -14.35
C PRO A 591 3.74 11.09 -15.55
N ALA A 592 2.82 12.05 -15.74
CA ALA A 592 2.95 13.02 -16.81
C ALA A 592 4.26 13.81 -16.68
N HIS A 593 4.89 14.09 -17.82
CA HIS A 593 6.13 14.87 -17.87
C HIS A 593 6.11 15.74 -19.14
N PRO A 594 6.57 17.01 -19.08
CA PRO A 594 6.52 17.93 -20.23
C PRO A 594 7.55 17.62 -21.33
N ALA A 595 8.60 16.87 -21.02
CA ALA A 595 9.60 16.45 -22.00
C ALA A 595 9.03 15.47 -23.04
N THR A 596 9.65 15.46 -24.21
CA THR A 596 9.35 14.61 -25.37
C THR A 596 9.74 13.15 -25.19
N LEU A 597 10.72 12.86 -24.32
CA LEU A 597 11.12 11.50 -23.99
C LEU A 597 9.99 10.78 -23.25
N VAL A 598 9.46 9.72 -23.88
CA VAL A 598 8.44 8.85 -23.28
C VAL A 598 9.12 7.70 -22.51
N PRO A 599 8.86 7.55 -21.20
CA PRO A 599 9.37 6.42 -20.44
C PRO A 599 8.88 5.07 -20.97
N THR A 600 9.75 4.06 -20.95
CA THR A 600 9.40 2.68 -21.35
C THR A 600 10.07 1.65 -20.44
N ARG A 601 9.42 0.50 -20.26
CA ARG A 601 9.98 -0.65 -19.53
C ARG A 601 10.87 -1.46 -20.47
N ARG A 602 12.13 -1.03 -20.63
CA ARG A 602 13.14 -1.72 -21.43
C ARG A 602 14.30 -2.16 -20.55
N ALA A 603 14.94 -3.29 -20.91
CA ALA A 603 16.14 -3.75 -20.23
C ALA A 603 17.24 -2.66 -20.30
N GLY A 604 17.86 -2.36 -19.17
CA GLY A 604 18.86 -1.28 -19.02
C GLY A 604 18.29 0.12 -18.78
N ALA A 605 16.96 0.30 -18.71
CA ALA A 605 16.37 1.52 -18.16
C ALA A 605 16.25 1.42 -16.64
N LEU A 606 16.49 2.52 -15.92
CA LEU A 606 16.43 2.59 -14.46
C LEU A 606 15.43 3.66 -14.02
N VAL A 607 14.83 3.47 -12.85
CA VAL A 607 13.95 4.44 -12.19
C VAL A 607 14.44 4.70 -10.77
N VAL A 608 14.22 5.91 -10.26
CA VAL A 608 14.41 6.21 -8.83
C VAL A 608 13.10 6.66 -8.23
N VAL A 609 12.70 6.01 -7.14
CA VAL A 609 11.45 6.23 -6.43
C VAL A 609 11.77 6.65 -4.99
N SER A 610 11.07 7.66 -4.47
CA SER A 610 11.13 8.05 -3.06
C SER A 610 9.74 8.42 -2.57
N GLY A 611 9.33 7.90 -1.41
CA GLY A 611 7.97 8.08 -0.88
C GLY A 611 6.88 7.61 -1.86
N GLY A 612 7.20 6.68 -2.74
CA GLY A 612 6.32 6.20 -3.82
C GLY A 612 6.19 7.12 -5.02
N LYS A 613 6.80 8.32 -5.00
CA LYS A 613 6.88 9.21 -6.15
C LYS A 613 8.03 8.79 -7.06
N LEU A 614 7.79 8.72 -8.37
CA LEU A 614 8.84 8.57 -9.37
C LEU A 614 9.58 9.91 -9.48
N LEU A 615 10.89 9.91 -9.20
CA LEU A 615 11.72 11.12 -9.24
C LEU A 615 12.65 11.14 -10.45
N LEU A 616 13.21 9.98 -10.83
CA LEU A 616 14.11 9.86 -11.97
C LEU A 616 13.71 8.70 -12.87
N TYR A 617 13.89 8.88 -14.18
CA TYR A 617 13.91 7.80 -15.17
C TYR A 617 15.14 7.96 -16.06
N LEU A 618 16.04 6.98 -16.05
CA LEU A 618 17.18 6.89 -16.95
C LEU A 618 16.82 5.96 -18.11
N ALA A 619 16.82 6.48 -19.33
CA ALA A 619 16.48 5.69 -20.51
C ALA A 619 17.52 4.60 -20.79
N GLN A 620 17.10 3.56 -21.51
CA GLN A 620 18.00 2.51 -21.98
C GLN A 620 19.24 3.09 -22.69
N GLY A 621 20.43 2.63 -22.28
CA GLY A 621 21.71 3.11 -22.80
C GLY A 621 22.20 4.43 -22.16
N GLY A 622 21.47 4.99 -21.20
CA GLY A 622 21.93 6.06 -20.30
C GLY A 622 22.10 7.45 -20.91
N LYS A 623 21.81 7.64 -22.20
CA LYS A 623 22.01 8.92 -22.90
C LYS A 623 21.06 10.03 -22.46
N LYS A 624 19.83 9.68 -22.08
CA LYS A 624 18.78 10.64 -21.71
C LYS A 624 18.16 10.27 -20.37
N MET A 625 17.85 11.29 -19.57
CA MET A 625 17.20 11.14 -18.27
C MET A 625 16.01 12.10 -18.12
N LEU A 626 14.99 11.65 -17.42
CA LEU A 626 13.90 12.49 -16.93
C LEU A 626 14.01 12.69 -15.42
N VAL A 627 13.63 13.88 -14.97
CA VAL A 627 13.64 14.30 -13.58
C VAL A 627 12.30 14.96 -13.27
N TRP A 628 11.51 14.33 -12.41
CA TRP A 628 10.30 14.91 -11.85
C TRP A 628 10.65 15.72 -10.59
N GLN A 629 10.40 17.02 -10.66
CA GLN A 629 10.66 17.97 -9.58
C GLN A 629 9.37 18.76 -9.29
N GLU A 630 8.98 18.83 -8.02
CA GLU A 630 7.90 19.70 -7.55
C GLU A 630 8.50 21.02 -7.05
N LYS A 631 8.06 22.17 -7.58
CA LYS A 631 8.57 23.53 -7.26
C LYS A 631 10.04 23.77 -7.66
N GLU A 632 10.58 24.96 -7.41
CA GLU A 632 11.98 25.32 -7.74
C GLU A 632 13.04 24.71 -6.80
N GLU A 633 12.65 23.83 -5.87
CA GLU A 633 13.58 23.16 -4.95
C GLU A 633 14.35 22.02 -5.64
N LEU A 634 15.67 21.97 -5.41
CA LEU A 634 16.53 20.90 -5.94
C LEU A 634 16.21 19.57 -5.24
N LEU A 635 16.31 18.48 -6.01
CA LEU A 635 16.23 17.14 -5.46
C LEU A 635 17.40 16.86 -4.50
N ALA A 636 17.11 16.08 -3.46
CA ALA A 636 18.11 15.70 -2.46
C ALA A 636 19.23 14.83 -3.10
N PRO A 637 20.52 15.00 -2.71
CA PRO A 637 21.65 14.23 -3.26
C PRO A 637 21.47 12.71 -3.18
N GLU A 638 20.76 12.22 -2.16
CA GLU A 638 20.45 10.81 -1.93
C GLU A 638 19.71 10.17 -3.11
N VAL A 639 18.92 10.94 -3.86
CA VAL A 639 18.22 10.45 -5.06
C VAL A 639 19.22 10.03 -6.14
N PHE A 640 20.29 10.80 -6.32
CA PHE A 640 21.34 10.49 -7.28
C PHE A 640 22.28 9.39 -6.77
N HIS A 641 22.52 9.33 -5.46
CA HIS A 641 23.26 8.20 -4.86
C HIS A 641 22.50 6.87 -5.01
N ALA A 642 21.18 6.87 -4.91
CA ALA A 642 20.38 5.68 -5.20
C ALA A 642 20.57 5.23 -6.65
N LEU A 643 20.52 6.17 -7.61
CA LEU A 643 20.79 5.88 -9.03
C LEU A 643 22.19 5.26 -9.21
N THR A 644 23.22 5.86 -8.65
CA THR A 644 24.60 5.35 -8.80
C THR A 644 24.81 4.01 -8.09
N THR A 645 24.05 3.73 -7.02
CA THR A 645 24.03 2.40 -6.38
C THR A 645 23.50 1.33 -7.34
N ALA A 646 22.39 1.57 -8.04
CA ALA A 646 21.89 0.63 -9.04
C ALA A 646 22.85 0.48 -10.22
N LEU A 647 23.45 1.58 -10.69
CA LEU A 647 24.42 1.54 -11.79
C LEU A 647 25.71 0.79 -11.43
N ARG A 648 26.15 0.82 -10.16
CA ARG A 648 27.34 0.07 -9.70
C ARG A 648 27.15 -1.44 -9.70
N ARG A 649 25.90 -1.92 -9.65
CA ARG A 649 25.58 -3.34 -9.82
C ARG A 649 25.89 -3.85 -11.24
N GLU A 650 26.04 -2.95 -12.20
CA GLU A 650 26.46 -3.23 -13.58
C GLU A 650 27.86 -2.66 -13.86
N PRO A 651 28.94 -3.27 -13.34
CA PRO A 651 30.28 -2.66 -13.36
C PRO A 651 30.87 -2.49 -14.77
N ARG A 652 30.29 -3.13 -15.79
CA ARG A 652 30.70 -3.03 -17.20
C ARG A 652 29.88 -2.00 -17.99
N LEU A 653 28.81 -1.45 -17.41
CA LEU A 653 27.97 -0.47 -18.08
C LEU A 653 28.76 0.83 -18.27
N ARG A 654 28.80 1.33 -19.50
CA ARG A 654 29.48 2.57 -19.88
C ARG A 654 28.58 3.39 -20.78
N PHE A 655 28.38 4.66 -20.45
CA PHE A 655 27.60 5.59 -21.27
C PHE A 655 27.95 7.04 -20.96
N THR A 656 27.51 7.93 -21.85
CA THR A 656 27.54 9.38 -21.64
C THR A 656 26.11 9.88 -21.58
N LEU A 657 25.71 10.45 -20.43
CA LEU A 657 24.47 11.17 -20.26
C LEU A 657 24.60 12.54 -20.94
N THR A 658 23.81 12.77 -21.97
CA THR A 658 23.86 14.00 -22.77
C THR A 658 22.73 14.96 -22.42
N GLU A 659 21.54 14.44 -22.12
CA GLU A 659 20.32 15.23 -21.94
C GLU A 659 19.57 14.88 -20.66
N VAL A 660 19.02 15.91 -20.01
CA VAL A 660 18.10 15.81 -18.87
C VAL A 660 16.90 16.70 -19.16
N ASN A 661 15.68 16.16 -19.14
CA ASN A 661 14.44 16.88 -19.46
C ASN A 661 14.52 17.65 -20.80
N ASP A 662 15.06 17.00 -21.83
CA ASP A 662 15.32 17.55 -23.17
C ASP A 662 16.30 18.73 -23.24
N LEU A 663 16.98 19.05 -22.14
CA LEU A 663 18.05 20.05 -22.09
C LEU A 663 19.42 19.37 -22.01
N PRO A 664 20.48 19.94 -22.61
CA PRO A 664 21.84 19.45 -22.41
C PRO A 664 22.17 19.40 -20.91
N VAL A 665 22.68 18.27 -20.42
CA VAL A 665 22.88 18.04 -18.97
C VAL A 665 23.69 19.15 -18.30
N ARG A 666 24.67 19.71 -19.02
CA ARG A 666 25.54 20.82 -18.60
C ARG A 666 24.80 22.13 -18.30
N GLN A 667 23.62 22.32 -18.88
CA GLN A 667 22.78 23.50 -18.69
C GLN A 667 21.73 23.29 -17.59
N THR A 668 21.72 22.11 -16.95
CA THR A 668 20.76 21.78 -15.91
C THR A 668 21.39 21.85 -14.51
N PRO A 669 20.62 22.18 -13.46
CA PRO A 669 21.10 22.13 -12.08
C PRO A 669 21.59 20.74 -11.64
N MET A 670 21.14 19.69 -12.34
CA MET A 670 21.49 18.29 -12.06
C MET A 670 22.95 17.96 -12.38
N PHE A 671 23.64 18.80 -13.17
CA PHE A 671 25.04 18.57 -13.54
C PHE A 671 25.95 18.42 -12.33
N THR A 672 25.83 19.32 -11.36
CA THR A 672 26.65 19.31 -10.14
C THR A 672 26.32 18.11 -9.25
N LEU A 673 25.03 17.85 -9.02
CA LEU A 673 24.56 16.74 -8.18
C LEU A 673 24.99 15.37 -8.73
N LEU A 674 24.90 15.17 -10.04
CA LEU A 674 25.34 13.92 -10.69
C LEU A 674 26.86 13.73 -10.58
N ARG A 675 27.66 14.81 -10.66
CA ARG A 675 29.10 14.73 -10.46
C ARG A 675 29.46 14.33 -9.04
N GLU A 676 28.80 14.93 -8.05
CA GLU A 676 28.96 14.59 -6.64
C GLU A 676 28.54 13.13 -6.37
N ALA A 677 27.53 12.63 -7.09
CA ALA A 677 27.08 11.25 -6.99
C ALA A 677 28.05 10.23 -7.61
N GLY A 678 28.97 10.65 -8.48
CA GLY A 678 30.04 9.82 -9.05
C GLY A 678 30.21 9.87 -10.57
N PHE A 679 29.48 10.71 -11.31
CA PHE A 679 29.67 10.88 -12.75
C PHE A 679 30.91 11.74 -13.07
N SER A 680 31.62 11.42 -14.16
CA SER A 680 32.76 12.23 -14.61
C SER A 680 32.37 13.18 -15.74
N SER A 681 33.02 14.34 -15.84
CA SER A 681 32.69 15.35 -16.85
C SER A 681 33.39 15.06 -18.18
N SER A 682 32.66 15.02 -19.28
CA SER A 682 33.19 14.81 -20.64
C SER A 682 32.65 15.84 -21.64
N PRO A 683 33.34 16.20 -22.73
CA PRO A 683 32.88 17.26 -23.65
C PRO A 683 31.43 17.11 -24.12
N GLN A 684 30.95 15.87 -24.27
CA GLN A 684 29.60 15.54 -24.72
C GLN A 684 28.54 15.53 -23.59
N GLY A 685 28.94 15.48 -22.32
CA GLY A 685 28.01 15.43 -21.18
C GLY A 685 28.65 14.96 -19.88
N LEU A 686 28.03 13.94 -19.26
CA LEU A 686 28.52 13.26 -18.06
C LEU A 686 28.74 11.77 -18.35
N ASP A 687 29.95 11.27 -18.14
CA ASP A 687 30.29 9.86 -18.37
C ASP A 687 30.09 9.04 -17.10
N TRP A 688 29.57 7.82 -17.29
CA TRP A 688 29.48 6.78 -16.26
C TRP A 688 30.43 5.62 -16.58
N GLY A 689 31.28 5.32 -15.59
CA GLY A 689 32.15 4.13 -15.49
C GLY A 689 33.54 4.25 -16.09
#